data_AF-A0A842YMN9-F1
#
_entry.id   AF-A0A842YMN9-F1
#
_cell.length_a   1.000
_cell.length_b   1.000
_cell.length_c   1.000
_cell.angle_alpha   90.00
_cell.angle_beta   90.00
_cell.angle_gamma   90.00
#
_symmetry.space_group_name_H-M   'P 1'
#
loop_
_entity.id
_entity.type
_entity.pdbx_description
1 polymer ?
#
loop_
_entity_poly.entity_id
_entity_poly.type
_entity_poly.pdbx_seq_one_letter_code
_entity_poly.pdbx_strand_id
1 'polypeptide(L)'
;MITVTGDITVDWIQWPFRGDSDVSEFNWKEHLGFKRKALEGGALLTARMLKSLTEVNHPSLRDKPQNTDPSEFIHSFAELRPTGDGYHVKKFMGYTGPETGLPSMPFKFRERESSIMVIDDAGNGFREMEEKWPSQLMDGDPTIVLKMSSPLFRGSLWEHLLEEHGRNLILIITADDLREHGASITRRLSWERTAEDFMWQMENNRSLEDLRDLNVVVRIGLEGAIHYNSGDARLFYHPQLFEGNLTERAPGKMQGCGSAFTAGFTAALSEGNGMDECIRRGMAAAARLLEMGFSSKPDYPVSEIFRSPGEDVGAVEIPKHPRGLWTIASSPPIFDIEAVSRYIVINGYSRRKCPLPVAHFGKLITADRREIEGYQSIRNLMMEYMKNDNPERPLCIGVFGPPGAGKSFAVSQLAASVDPERIKPLNFNISQFRCEDDLIDAFHQIRDAVLEGMVPQAFFDEFDSPLGEKKLGWIKYFLAPMQDGEFREGDSMHPLGKSILVFAGGTSSTFQEFESQDPEVLREAKVRDFISRLRGYVNIIGPDPQHRRDKFFMLRRAILLRSMFERKAPHLFDTGRRLRIDEGVLNAFLMIPEYRHGVRSMEAIVDMSILQDVRKFEKASLPPAVQLDLHVDGELFHRMAMD
;
A
#
# COMPACT_ATOMS: atom_id res chain seq x y z
N MET A 1 23.74 -25.99 -11.78
CA MET A 1 24.45 -24.78 -12.24
C MET A 1 23.46 -23.91 -12.99
N ILE A 2 23.41 -22.61 -12.68
CA ILE A 2 22.51 -21.63 -13.32
C ILE A 2 23.34 -20.75 -14.26
N THR A 3 22.81 -20.39 -15.42
CA THR A 3 23.41 -19.35 -16.28
C THR A 3 22.67 -18.03 -16.09
N VAL A 4 23.38 -16.91 -16.00
CA VAL A 4 22.82 -15.57 -15.97
C VAL A 4 23.39 -14.76 -17.12
N THR A 5 22.53 -14.10 -17.89
CA THR A 5 22.89 -13.17 -18.98
C THR A 5 21.90 -12.00 -19.01
N GLY A 6 22.08 -11.05 -19.92
CA GLY A 6 21.18 -9.91 -20.09
C GLY A 6 21.90 -8.56 -20.11
N ASP A 7 21.11 -7.51 -19.93
CA ASP A 7 21.59 -6.13 -19.82
C ASP A 7 22.52 -5.97 -18.62
N ILE A 8 23.72 -5.43 -18.88
CA ILE A 8 24.71 -5.12 -17.87
C ILE A 8 24.73 -3.61 -17.63
N THR A 9 24.61 -3.20 -16.36
CA THR A 9 24.73 -1.81 -15.95
C THR A 9 25.89 -1.62 -14.97
N VAL A 10 26.40 -0.39 -14.91
CA VAL A 10 27.33 0.04 -13.85
C VAL A 10 26.63 1.03 -12.94
N ASP A 11 26.47 0.63 -11.69
CA ASP A 11 25.74 1.43 -10.71
C ASP A 11 26.72 2.32 -9.94
N TRP A 12 26.70 3.62 -10.22
CA TRP A 12 27.45 4.63 -9.49
C TRP A 12 26.69 5.08 -8.26
N ILE A 13 27.22 4.72 -7.10
CA ILE A 13 26.72 5.20 -5.82
C ILE A 13 27.65 6.30 -5.28
N GLN A 14 27.06 7.35 -4.71
CA GLN A 14 27.81 8.44 -4.07
C GLN A 14 27.21 8.81 -2.72
N TRP A 15 28.04 9.19 -1.75
CA TRP A 15 27.58 9.55 -0.41
C TRP A 15 28.42 10.68 0.18
N PRO A 16 27.80 11.54 1.01
CA PRO A 16 28.51 12.65 1.63
C PRO A 16 29.54 12.13 2.64
N PHE A 17 30.69 12.80 2.71
CA PHE A 17 31.72 12.58 3.71
C PHE A 17 32.16 13.94 4.27
N ARG A 18 32.11 14.09 5.59
CA ARG A 18 32.76 15.21 6.29
C ARG A 18 34.16 14.75 6.70
N GLY A 19 35.19 15.48 6.28
CA GLY A 19 36.56 15.22 6.75
C GLY A 19 36.66 15.46 8.26
N ASP A 20 37.60 14.76 8.92
CA ASP A 20 37.92 15.06 10.32
C ASP A 20 38.41 16.51 10.42
N SER A 21 37.81 17.26 11.33
CA SER A 21 37.98 18.70 11.52
C SER A 21 39.28 19.11 12.22
N ASP A 22 40.27 18.23 12.27
CA ASP A 22 41.59 18.57 12.80
C ASP A 22 42.45 19.10 11.65
N VAL A 23 42.43 20.44 11.52
CA VAL A 23 43.36 21.28 10.74
C VAL A 23 43.84 20.63 9.43
N SER A 24 42.98 20.64 8.41
CA SER A 24 43.41 20.30 7.05
C SER A 24 44.16 21.47 6.43
N GLU A 25 45.40 21.25 5.98
CA GLU A 25 46.17 22.24 5.18
C GLU A 25 45.53 22.57 3.81
N PHE A 26 44.46 21.88 3.41
CA PHE A 26 43.82 22.03 2.11
C PHE A 26 42.35 22.48 2.20
N ASN A 27 42.05 23.62 1.58
CA ASN A 27 40.74 24.28 1.52
C ASN A 27 39.58 23.35 1.07
N TRP A 28 39.82 22.43 0.12
CA TRP A 28 38.76 21.55 -0.37
C TRP A 28 38.18 20.60 0.70
N LYS A 29 38.92 20.33 1.79
CA LYS A 29 38.41 19.55 2.93
C LYS A 29 37.48 20.35 3.86
N GLU A 30 37.43 21.67 3.72
CA GLU A 30 36.49 22.54 4.45
C GLU A 30 35.09 22.57 3.80
N HIS A 31 34.96 22.04 2.58
CA HIS A 31 33.71 21.96 1.85
C HIS A 31 33.06 20.56 1.93
N LEU A 32 31.78 20.46 1.59
CA LEU A 32 31.07 19.18 1.50
C LEU A 32 31.72 18.29 0.43
N GLY A 33 32.31 17.18 0.86
CA GLY A 33 32.88 16.18 -0.03
C GLY A 33 31.92 15.01 -0.30
N PHE A 34 32.10 14.36 -1.45
CA PHE A 34 31.42 13.12 -1.81
C PHE A 34 32.45 12.02 -2.08
N LYS A 35 32.17 10.82 -1.59
CA LYS A 35 32.83 9.59 -2.06
C LYS A 35 31.92 8.95 -3.11
N ARG A 36 32.53 8.25 -4.07
CA ARG A 36 31.82 7.51 -5.11
C ARG A 36 32.40 6.11 -5.28
N LYS A 37 31.56 5.15 -5.67
CA LYS A 37 31.96 3.78 -6.00
C LYS A 37 31.08 3.28 -7.14
N ALA A 38 31.70 2.64 -8.13
CA ALA A 38 31.01 1.90 -9.18
C ALA A 38 30.79 0.45 -8.72
N LEU A 39 29.57 -0.04 -8.90
CA LEU A 39 29.15 -1.41 -8.59
C LEU A 39 28.65 -2.11 -9.85
N GLU A 40 28.71 -3.43 -9.83
CA GLU A 40 28.07 -4.27 -10.84
C GLU A 40 26.54 -4.20 -10.67
N GLY A 41 25.84 -3.79 -11.73
CA GLY A 41 24.38 -3.71 -11.81
C GLY A 41 23.80 -4.69 -12.85
N GLY A 42 22.48 -4.63 -13.06
CA GLY A 42 21.77 -5.47 -14.04
C GLY A 42 22.02 -6.97 -13.86
N ALA A 43 22.29 -7.68 -14.97
CA ALA A 43 22.58 -9.11 -14.99
C ALA A 43 23.75 -9.50 -14.06
N LEU A 44 24.77 -8.64 -13.91
CA LEU A 44 25.91 -8.92 -13.04
C LEU A 44 25.53 -8.86 -11.56
N LEU A 45 24.65 -7.93 -11.16
CA LEU A 45 24.14 -7.89 -9.79
C LEU A 45 23.32 -9.15 -9.48
N THR A 46 22.45 -9.55 -10.41
CA THR A 46 21.63 -10.77 -10.31
C THR A 46 22.54 -12.01 -10.18
N ALA A 47 23.58 -12.12 -10.99
CA ALA A 47 24.58 -13.19 -10.90
C ALA A 47 25.34 -13.16 -9.56
N ARG A 48 25.75 -11.98 -9.10
CA ARG A 48 26.48 -11.82 -7.83
C ARG A 48 25.64 -12.23 -6.62
N MET A 49 24.33 -11.94 -6.64
CA MET A 49 23.39 -12.41 -5.63
C MET A 49 23.23 -13.93 -5.68
N LEU A 50 23.00 -14.51 -6.87
CA LEU A 50 22.86 -15.97 -7.03
C LEU A 50 24.12 -16.76 -6.64
N LYS A 51 25.32 -16.21 -6.89
CA LYS A 51 26.60 -16.83 -6.47
C LYS A 51 26.71 -17.04 -4.96
N SER A 52 25.99 -16.26 -4.16
CA SER A 52 25.96 -16.47 -2.71
C SER A 52 25.13 -17.69 -2.30
N LEU A 53 24.34 -18.25 -3.22
CA LEU A 53 23.39 -19.34 -2.99
C LEU A 53 23.77 -20.62 -3.75
N THR A 54 24.32 -20.50 -4.97
CA THR A 54 24.58 -21.64 -5.86
C THR A 54 25.68 -21.34 -6.89
N GLU A 55 26.08 -22.34 -7.67
CA GLU A 55 27.05 -22.18 -8.76
C GLU A 55 26.41 -21.49 -9.98
N VAL A 56 27.05 -20.41 -10.44
CA VAL A 56 26.53 -19.54 -11.50
C VAL A 56 27.57 -19.34 -12.61
N ASN A 57 27.17 -19.61 -13.85
CA ASN A 57 27.85 -19.14 -15.06
C ASN A 57 27.30 -17.75 -15.43
N HIS A 58 28.16 -16.77 -15.71
CA HIS A 58 27.74 -15.39 -15.96
C HIS A 58 28.80 -14.61 -16.74
N PRO A 59 28.44 -13.48 -17.38
CA PRO A 59 29.40 -12.64 -18.06
C PRO A 59 30.37 -11.95 -17.09
N SER A 60 31.60 -11.71 -17.54
CA SER A 60 32.60 -10.93 -16.79
C SER A 60 33.03 -9.70 -17.58
N LEU A 61 33.12 -8.55 -16.91
CA LEU A 61 33.66 -7.33 -17.49
C LEU A 61 35.15 -7.50 -17.84
N ARG A 62 35.60 -6.81 -18.90
CA ARG A 62 37.03 -6.75 -19.26
C ARG A 62 37.82 -5.88 -18.28
N ASP A 63 37.21 -4.77 -17.88
CA ASP A 63 37.76 -3.78 -16.97
C ASP A 63 36.96 -3.72 -15.67
N LYS A 64 37.51 -3.04 -14.66
CA LYS A 64 36.77 -2.79 -13.41
C LYS A 64 35.58 -1.87 -13.70
N PRO A 65 34.44 -2.00 -12.98
CA PRO A 65 33.25 -1.17 -13.21
C PRO A 65 33.52 0.34 -13.27
N GLN A 66 34.46 0.86 -12.46
CA GLN A 66 34.79 2.29 -12.47
C GLN A 66 35.54 2.80 -13.71
N ASN A 67 36.02 1.88 -14.56
CA ASN A 67 36.84 2.19 -15.73
C ASN A 67 36.07 1.98 -17.06
N THR A 68 34.82 1.57 -17.01
CA THR A 68 33.98 1.40 -18.21
C THR A 68 33.42 2.74 -18.67
N ASP A 69 33.12 2.83 -19.97
CA ASP A 69 32.50 4.02 -20.57
C ASP A 69 30.97 3.84 -20.75
N PRO A 70 30.16 4.91 -20.65
CA PRO A 70 28.73 4.83 -20.93
C PRO A 70 28.36 4.34 -22.34
N SER A 71 29.27 4.45 -23.32
CA SER A 71 29.11 3.85 -24.66
C SER A 71 29.29 2.33 -24.68
N GLU A 72 29.92 1.76 -23.64
CA GLU A 72 30.11 0.32 -23.47
C GLU A 72 29.00 -0.30 -22.63
N PHE A 73 28.63 0.34 -21.52
CA PHE A 73 27.61 -0.14 -20.58
C PHE A 73 26.77 1.02 -20.07
N ILE A 74 25.47 0.80 -19.85
CA ILE A 74 24.61 1.83 -19.26
C ILE A 74 25.03 2.07 -17.80
N HIS A 75 25.20 3.34 -17.44
CA HIS A 75 25.55 3.76 -16.09
C HIS A 75 24.31 4.28 -15.35
N SER A 76 24.06 3.84 -14.12
CA SER A 76 23.03 4.38 -13.24
C SER A 76 23.65 5.19 -12.11
N PHE A 77 22.95 6.20 -11.57
CA PHE A 77 23.51 7.08 -10.54
C PHE A 77 22.57 7.22 -9.34
N ALA A 78 23.12 7.07 -8.13
CA ALA A 78 22.38 7.21 -6.88
C ALA A 78 23.16 7.98 -5.81
N GLU A 79 22.53 8.98 -5.20
CA GLU A 79 22.99 9.63 -3.98
C GLU A 79 22.48 8.86 -2.77
N LEU A 80 23.36 8.54 -1.83
CA LEU A 80 23.04 7.83 -0.61
C LEU A 80 23.00 8.77 0.60
N ARG A 81 22.16 8.43 1.58
CA ARG A 81 22.17 9.00 2.94
C ARG A 81 22.56 7.92 3.96
N PRO A 82 23.29 8.27 5.03
CA PRO A 82 23.51 7.38 6.15
C PRO A 82 22.18 6.95 6.78
N THR A 83 22.06 5.69 7.20
CA THR A 83 20.87 5.16 7.90
C THR A 83 21.29 3.97 8.75
N GLY A 84 21.16 4.08 10.08
CA GLY A 84 21.69 3.09 11.01
C GLY A 84 23.20 2.89 10.81
N ASP A 85 23.64 1.64 10.68
CA ASP A 85 25.03 1.26 10.41
C ASP A 85 25.38 1.28 8.91
N GLY A 86 24.44 1.59 8.02
CA GLY A 86 24.59 1.51 6.57
C GLY A 86 24.14 2.78 5.85
N TYR A 87 23.70 2.60 4.60
CA TYR A 87 23.26 3.68 3.72
C TYR A 87 22.03 3.29 2.93
N HIS A 88 21.11 4.25 2.73
CA HIS A 88 19.98 4.08 1.81
C HIS A 88 20.07 5.10 0.69
N VAL A 89 19.50 4.79 -0.47
CA VAL A 89 19.39 5.75 -1.57
C VAL A 89 18.52 6.92 -1.12
N LYS A 90 19.12 8.10 -1.05
CA LYS A 90 18.41 9.35 -0.81
C LYS A 90 17.72 9.82 -2.09
N LYS A 91 18.42 9.74 -3.22
CA LYS A 91 17.93 10.21 -4.51
C LYS A 91 18.52 9.37 -5.64
N PHE A 92 17.65 8.84 -6.49
CA PHE A 92 18.06 8.31 -7.78
C PHE A 92 18.27 9.47 -8.76
N MET A 93 19.43 9.49 -9.42
CA MET A 93 19.88 10.62 -10.25
C MET A 93 19.74 10.36 -11.75
N GLY A 94 19.30 9.17 -12.16
CA GLY A 94 19.06 8.83 -13.57
C GLY A 94 20.12 7.88 -14.14
N TYR A 95 20.12 7.79 -15.47
CA TYR A 95 20.99 6.92 -16.25
C TYR A 95 21.82 7.72 -17.27
N THR A 96 22.91 7.13 -17.75
CA THR A 96 23.71 7.61 -18.88
C THR A 96 24.10 6.43 -19.76
N GLY A 97 24.04 6.61 -21.08
CA GLY A 97 24.36 5.60 -22.08
C GLY A 97 25.02 6.22 -23.31
N PRO A 98 25.12 5.50 -24.44
CA PRO A 98 25.66 6.05 -25.69
C PRO A 98 24.80 7.20 -26.23
N GLU A 99 25.42 8.16 -26.93
CA GLU A 99 24.71 9.28 -27.58
C GLU A 99 23.75 8.81 -28.68
N THR A 100 24.10 7.73 -29.39
CA THR A 100 23.29 7.11 -30.44
C THR A 100 23.49 5.59 -30.45
N GLY A 101 22.45 4.84 -30.84
CA GLY A 101 22.52 3.39 -30.96
C GLY A 101 22.51 2.63 -29.63
N LEU A 102 22.93 1.37 -29.67
CA LEU A 102 22.99 0.47 -28.53
C LEU A 102 24.38 0.49 -27.87
N PRO A 103 24.49 0.20 -26.55
CA PRO A 103 25.79 0.04 -25.91
C PRO A 103 26.56 -1.14 -26.52
N SER A 104 27.89 -1.03 -26.66
CA SER A 104 28.70 -2.09 -27.30
C SER A 104 28.84 -3.38 -26.46
N MET A 105 28.59 -3.29 -25.15
CA MET A 105 28.56 -4.37 -24.17
C MET A 105 29.72 -5.38 -24.31
N PRO A 106 30.99 -4.95 -24.17
CA PRO A 106 32.17 -5.79 -24.37
C PRO A 106 32.45 -6.71 -23.16
N PHE A 107 31.58 -7.68 -22.87
CA PHE A 107 31.84 -8.70 -21.85
C PHE A 107 32.56 -9.94 -22.40
N LYS A 108 33.11 -10.76 -21.49
CA LYS A 108 33.52 -12.14 -21.78
C LYS A 108 32.49 -13.09 -21.18
N PHE A 109 32.06 -14.08 -21.95
CA PHE A 109 31.16 -15.12 -21.51
C PHE A 109 31.70 -16.47 -21.96
N ARG A 110 31.59 -17.49 -21.11
CA ARG A 110 32.01 -18.85 -21.44
C ARG A 110 30.77 -19.69 -21.59
N GLU A 111 30.60 -20.29 -22.77
CA GLU A 111 29.49 -21.20 -23.03
C GLU A 111 29.56 -22.39 -22.09
N ARG A 112 28.42 -22.67 -21.44
CA ARG A 112 28.19 -23.84 -20.59
C ARG A 112 26.71 -24.15 -20.59
N GLU A 113 26.38 -25.43 -20.73
CA GLU A 113 25.00 -25.89 -20.57
C GLU A 113 24.52 -25.72 -19.14
N SER A 114 23.29 -25.26 -18.98
CA SER A 114 22.64 -25.05 -17.69
C SER A 114 21.19 -25.49 -17.74
N SER A 115 20.66 -26.01 -16.63
CA SER A 115 19.25 -26.39 -16.55
C SER A 115 18.31 -25.18 -16.47
N ILE A 116 18.81 -24.07 -15.91
CA ILE A 116 18.08 -22.82 -15.75
C ILE A 116 18.93 -21.67 -16.28
N MET A 117 18.33 -20.85 -17.13
CA MET A 117 18.91 -19.61 -17.63
C MET A 117 18.10 -18.41 -17.12
N VAL A 118 18.77 -17.46 -16.49
CA VAL A 118 18.19 -16.18 -16.08
C VAL A 118 18.62 -15.12 -17.08
N ILE A 119 17.63 -14.39 -17.61
CA ILE A 119 17.87 -13.26 -18.50
C ILE A 119 17.35 -12.00 -17.82
N ASP A 120 18.24 -11.05 -17.57
CA ASP A 120 17.91 -9.71 -17.05
C ASP A 120 17.74 -8.74 -18.22
N ASP A 121 16.52 -8.58 -18.72
CA ASP A 121 16.18 -7.65 -19.79
C ASP A 121 15.61 -6.35 -19.19
N ALA A 122 16.49 -5.38 -19.02
CA ALA A 122 16.17 -4.07 -18.49
C ALA A 122 15.71 -3.08 -19.59
N GLY A 123 15.61 -3.53 -20.85
CA GLY A 123 15.30 -2.65 -21.98
C GLY A 123 16.49 -1.79 -22.41
N ASN A 124 17.72 -2.17 -22.05
CA ASN A 124 18.93 -1.38 -22.33
C ASN A 124 19.68 -1.82 -23.60
N GLY A 125 19.09 -2.74 -24.38
CA GLY A 125 19.56 -3.10 -25.72
C GLY A 125 19.93 -4.57 -25.90
N PHE A 126 20.18 -5.34 -24.83
CA PHE A 126 20.56 -6.76 -24.94
C PHE A 126 19.58 -7.59 -25.78
N ARG A 127 18.28 -7.24 -25.69
CA ARG A 127 17.20 -7.90 -26.44
C ARG A 127 17.31 -7.80 -27.98
N GLU A 128 18.17 -6.94 -28.50
CA GLU A 128 18.43 -6.78 -29.94
C GLU A 128 19.81 -7.33 -30.36
N MET A 129 20.60 -7.87 -29.42
CA MET A 129 21.99 -8.30 -29.65
C MET A 129 22.08 -9.81 -29.78
N GLU A 130 21.52 -10.38 -30.86
CA GLU A 130 21.51 -11.83 -31.11
C GLU A 130 22.90 -12.45 -31.00
N GLU A 131 23.95 -11.76 -31.45
CA GLU A 131 25.33 -12.22 -31.39
C GLU A 131 25.90 -12.34 -29.96
N LYS A 132 25.19 -11.82 -28.96
CA LYS A 132 25.54 -11.87 -27.53
C LYS A 132 24.71 -12.89 -26.76
N TRP A 133 23.70 -13.47 -27.38
CA TRP A 133 22.85 -14.47 -26.74
C TRP A 133 23.64 -15.77 -26.54
N PRO A 134 23.55 -16.42 -25.36
CA PRO A 134 24.17 -17.73 -25.15
C PRO A 134 23.68 -18.74 -26.21
N SER A 135 24.58 -19.58 -26.72
CA SER A 135 24.22 -20.54 -27.79
C SER A 135 23.11 -21.52 -27.38
N GLN A 136 22.99 -21.78 -26.07
CA GLN A 136 21.92 -22.61 -25.51
C GLN A 136 20.51 -22.05 -25.76
N LEU A 137 20.36 -20.75 -26.05
CA LEU A 137 19.06 -20.19 -26.47
C LEU A 137 18.65 -20.61 -27.88
N MET A 138 19.61 -20.99 -28.72
CA MET A 138 19.37 -21.44 -30.09
C MET A 138 19.23 -22.96 -30.18
N ASP A 139 20.15 -23.69 -29.54
CA ASP A 139 20.30 -25.13 -29.73
C ASP A 139 19.86 -25.98 -28.52
N GLY A 140 19.38 -25.34 -27.44
CA GLY A 140 19.02 -26.00 -26.19
C GLY A 140 17.56 -25.80 -25.78
N ASP A 141 17.18 -26.38 -24.63
CA ASP A 141 15.84 -26.25 -24.04
C ASP A 141 15.91 -26.00 -22.52
N PRO A 142 16.58 -24.91 -22.05
CA PRO A 142 16.65 -24.61 -20.63
C PRO A 142 15.31 -24.08 -20.10
N THR A 143 15.07 -24.20 -18.79
CA THR A 143 14.04 -23.35 -18.15
C THR A 143 14.53 -21.91 -18.12
N ILE A 144 13.75 -20.99 -18.68
CA ILE A 144 14.13 -19.58 -18.82
C ILE A 144 13.39 -18.76 -17.77
N VAL A 145 14.13 -18.04 -16.93
CA VAL A 145 13.60 -17.02 -16.03
C VAL A 145 13.93 -15.65 -16.62
N LEU A 146 12.97 -15.05 -17.31
CA LEU A 146 13.11 -13.75 -17.94
C LEU A 146 12.61 -12.66 -16.99
N LYS A 147 13.52 -11.87 -16.42
CA LYS A 147 13.17 -10.63 -15.73
C LYS A 147 13.13 -9.52 -16.78
N MET A 148 11.94 -9.02 -17.11
CA MET A 148 11.76 -7.99 -18.12
C MET A 148 11.30 -6.66 -17.49
N SER A 149 11.80 -5.54 -18.02
CA SER A 149 11.36 -4.18 -17.70
C SER A 149 10.89 -3.44 -18.96
N SER A 150 10.15 -2.35 -18.77
CA SER A 150 9.67 -1.50 -19.86
C SER A 150 10.80 -1.07 -20.82
N PRO A 151 10.53 -0.99 -22.14
CA PRO A 151 9.25 -1.29 -22.81
C PRO A 151 8.98 -2.80 -22.88
N LEU A 152 7.79 -3.23 -22.46
CA LEU A 152 7.41 -4.65 -22.46
C LEU A 152 7.07 -5.19 -23.86
N PHE A 153 7.26 -6.51 -24.04
CA PHE A 153 6.80 -7.32 -25.18
C PHE A 153 7.31 -6.85 -26.55
N ARG A 154 8.61 -6.52 -26.60
CA ARG A 154 9.27 -6.01 -27.81
C ARG A 154 10.69 -6.52 -27.90
N GLY A 155 11.19 -6.56 -29.13
CA GLY A 155 12.56 -6.86 -29.48
C GLY A 155 12.75 -8.32 -29.88
N SER A 156 13.81 -8.58 -30.66
CA SER A 156 14.03 -9.89 -31.26
C SER A 156 14.16 -11.01 -30.22
N LEU A 157 14.71 -10.73 -29.03
CA LEU A 157 14.77 -11.71 -27.95
C LEU A 157 13.39 -12.14 -27.47
N TRP A 158 12.44 -11.21 -27.35
CA TRP A 158 11.09 -11.55 -26.91
C TRP A 158 10.38 -12.45 -27.93
N GLU A 159 10.47 -12.09 -29.21
CA GLU A 159 9.90 -12.86 -30.32
C GLU A 159 10.49 -14.29 -30.34
N HIS A 160 11.82 -14.42 -30.28
CA HIS A 160 12.51 -15.71 -30.22
C HIS A 160 12.09 -16.57 -29.02
N LEU A 161 12.02 -15.96 -27.82
CA LEU A 161 11.65 -16.69 -26.61
C LEU A 161 10.19 -17.16 -26.63
N LEU A 162 9.29 -16.39 -27.22
CA LEU A 162 7.90 -16.80 -27.39
C LEU A 162 7.78 -17.98 -28.37
N GLU A 163 8.45 -17.90 -29.51
CA GLU A 163 8.37 -18.90 -30.57
C GLU A 163 9.01 -20.23 -30.14
N GLU A 164 10.22 -20.18 -29.59
CA GLU A 164 11.03 -21.39 -29.35
C GLU A 164 10.94 -21.90 -27.90
N HIS A 165 10.71 -21.01 -26.91
CA HIS A 165 10.84 -21.33 -25.49
C HIS A 165 9.58 -21.11 -24.65
N GLY A 166 8.43 -20.76 -25.26
CA GLY A 166 7.23 -20.33 -24.54
C GLY A 166 6.75 -21.30 -23.44
N ARG A 167 6.94 -22.62 -23.62
CA ARG A 167 6.57 -23.65 -22.62
C ARG A 167 7.45 -23.66 -21.37
N ASN A 168 8.72 -23.30 -21.53
CA ASN A 168 9.74 -23.33 -20.47
C ASN A 168 10.08 -21.92 -19.97
N LEU A 169 9.36 -20.90 -20.44
CA LEU A 169 9.53 -19.51 -20.09
C LEU A 169 8.72 -19.13 -18.85
N ILE A 170 9.42 -18.59 -17.85
CA ILE A 170 8.87 -17.94 -16.66
C ILE A 170 9.18 -16.45 -16.77
N LEU A 171 8.17 -15.64 -17.04
CA LEU A 171 8.30 -14.20 -17.17
C LEU A 171 8.08 -13.50 -15.82
N ILE A 172 9.06 -12.71 -15.37
CA ILE A 172 8.97 -11.87 -14.18
C ILE A 172 8.91 -10.40 -14.62
N ILE A 173 7.77 -9.75 -14.37
CA ILE A 173 7.52 -8.33 -14.69
C ILE A 173 6.97 -7.61 -13.46
N THR A 174 6.78 -6.29 -13.55
CA THR A 174 6.07 -5.54 -12.50
C THR A 174 4.70 -5.06 -12.96
N ALA A 175 3.81 -4.84 -11.99
CA ALA A 175 2.56 -4.13 -12.23
C ALA A 175 2.79 -2.69 -12.71
N ASP A 176 3.94 -2.08 -12.39
CA ASP A 176 4.30 -0.75 -12.90
C ASP A 176 4.62 -0.78 -14.40
N ASP A 177 5.40 -1.76 -14.85
CA ASP A 177 5.70 -1.94 -16.27
C ASP A 177 4.41 -2.24 -17.07
N LEU A 178 3.51 -3.07 -16.53
CA LEU A 178 2.20 -3.33 -17.15
C LEU A 178 1.35 -2.05 -17.26
N ARG A 179 1.32 -1.23 -16.21
CA ARG A 179 0.59 0.05 -16.22
C ARG A 179 1.19 1.02 -17.24
N GLU A 180 2.52 1.10 -17.33
CA GLU A 180 3.22 1.91 -18.33
C GLU A 180 2.95 1.42 -19.75
N HIS A 181 2.84 0.10 -19.95
CA HIS A 181 2.44 -0.51 -21.21
C HIS A 181 0.95 -0.25 -21.57
N GLY A 182 0.14 0.25 -20.62
CA GLY A 182 -1.25 0.64 -20.86
C GLY A 182 -2.30 -0.25 -20.19
N ALA A 183 -1.90 -1.20 -19.32
CA ALA A 183 -2.85 -1.98 -18.54
C ALA A 183 -3.47 -1.14 -17.41
N SER A 184 -4.79 -1.00 -17.40
CA SER A 184 -5.52 -0.27 -16.35
C SER A 184 -5.63 -1.11 -15.07
N ILE A 185 -4.54 -1.18 -14.31
CA ILE A 185 -4.45 -1.86 -13.01
C ILE A 185 -4.36 -0.82 -11.91
N THR A 186 -5.32 -0.81 -10.98
CA THR A 186 -5.36 0.20 -9.92
C THR A 186 -4.15 0.12 -8.99
N ARG A 187 -3.73 1.28 -8.48
CA ARG A 187 -2.64 1.45 -7.50
C ARG A 187 -3.21 1.60 -6.09
N ARG A 188 -2.62 0.91 -5.12
CA ARG A 188 -2.77 1.22 -3.68
C ARG A 188 -4.22 1.33 -3.18
N LEU A 189 -5.09 0.40 -3.56
CA LEU A 189 -6.42 0.25 -2.95
C LEU A 189 -6.45 -1.02 -2.09
N SER A 190 -7.07 -2.09 -2.57
CA SER A 190 -7.03 -3.42 -1.96
C SER A 190 -6.25 -4.39 -2.84
N TRP A 191 -5.76 -5.47 -2.25
CA TRP A 191 -5.16 -6.56 -3.03
C TRP A 191 -6.19 -7.19 -3.97
N GLU A 192 -7.44 -7.30 -3.52
CA GLU A 192 -8.55 -7.78 -4.31
C GLU A 192 -8.79 -6.94 -5.56
N ARG A 193 -8.79 -5.61 -5.43
CA ARG A 193 -9.02 -4.72 -6.57
C ARG A 193 -7.91 -4.85 -7.60
N THR A 194 -6.65 -4.91 -7.16
CA THR A 194 -5.50 -5.10 -8.05
C THR A 194 -5.58 -6.44 -8.78
N ALA A 195 -5.94 -7.52 -8.09
CA ALA A 195 -6.11 -8.83 -8.70
C ALA A 195 -7.32 -8.90 -9.66
N GLU A 196 -8.43 -8.24 -9.34
CA GLU A 196 -9.59 -8.10 -10.24
C GLU A 196 -9.24 -7.35 -11.51
N ASP A 197 -8.60 -6.19 -11.37
CA ASP A 197 -8.17 -5.40 -12.53
C ASP A 197 -7.17 -6.21 -13.37
N PHE A 198 -6.22 -6.91 -12.76
CA PHE A 198 -5.28 -7.77 -13.47
C PHE A 198 -5.97 -8.87 -14.28
N MET A 199 -6.89 -9.64 -13.68
CA MET A 199 -7.63 -10.69 -14.40
C MET A 199 -8.47 -10.09 -15.54
N TRP A 200 -9.10 -8.94 -15.31
CA TRP A 200 -9.83 -8.23 -16.37
C TRP A 200 -8.91 -7.83 -17.52
N GLN A 201 -7.69 -7.35 -17.25
CA GLN A 201 -6.71 -7.01 -18.27
C GLN A 201 -6.25 -8.25 -19.05
N MET A 202 -5.96 -9.36 -18.38
CA MET A 202 -5.56 -10.61 -19.05
C MET A 202 -6.65 -11.11 -20.02
N GLU A 203 -7.93 -10.95 -19.67
CA GLU A 203 -9.05 -11.36 -20.51
C GLU A 203 -9.37 -10.39 -21.65
N ASN A 204 -9.27 -9.07 -21.42
CA ASN A 204 -9.85 -8.06 -22.31
C ASN A 204 -8.81 -7.17 -23.01
N ASN A 205 -7.57 -7.16 -22.56
CA ASN A 205 -6.53 -6.34 -23.17
C ASN A 205 -5.78 -7.12 -24.26
N ARG A 206 -5.94 -6.69 -25.51
CA ARG A 206 -5.30 -7.32 -26.67
C ARG A 206 -3.77 -7.26 -26.61
N SER A 207 -3.20 -6.24 -25.96
CA SER A 207 -1.75 -6.11 -25.86
C SER A 207 -1.11 -7.13 -24.91
N LEU A 208 -1.92 -7.90 -24.18
CA LEU A 208 -1.48 -8.95 -23.25
C LEU A 208 -1.84 -10.35 -23.75
N GLU A 209 -2.28 -10.51 -25.00
CA GLU A 209 -2.71 -11.80 -25.56
C GLU A 209 -1.64 -12.87 -25.46
N ASP A 210 -0.39 -12.52 -25.79
CA ASP A 210 0.77 -13.43 -25.72
C ASP A 210 1.02 -13.98 -24.32
N LEU A 211 0.54 -13.31 -23.26
CA LEU A 211 0.75 -13.73 -21.88
C LEU A 211 -0.22 -14.80 -21.40
N ARG A 212 -1.34 -15.02 -22.11
CA ARG A 212 -2.43 -15.88 -21.64
C ARG A 212 -2.03 -17.35 -21.47
N ASP A 213 -1.07 -17.80 -22.28
CA ASP A 213 -0.58 -19.18 -22.26
C ASP A 213 0.81 -19.31 -21.60
N LEU A 214 1.33 -18.21 -21.03
CA LEU A 214 2.64 -18.19 -20.38
C LEU A 214 2.56 -18.34 -18.86
N ASN A 215 3.70 -18.70 -18.27
CA ASN A 215 3.92 -18.67 -16.84
C ASN A 215 4.48 -17.30 -16.44
N VAL A 216 3.63 -16.47 -15.83
CA VAL A 216 3.93 -15.06 -15.53
C VAL A 216 3.90 -14.79 -14.03
N VAL A 217 4.92 -14.12 -13.53
CA VAL A 217 5.00 -13.59 -12.17
C VAL A 217 5.03 -12.07 -12.24
N VAL A 218 3.92 -11.44 -11.84
CA VAL A 218 3.77 -9.99 -11.80
C VAL A 218 4.03 -9.51 -10.38
N ARG A 219 5.13 -8.80 -10.15
CA ARG A 219 5.44 -8.18 -8.85
C ARG A 219 4.58 -6.93 -8.66
N ILE A 220 3.98 -6.79 -7.49
CA ILE A 220 3.16 -5.63 -7.09
C ILE A 220 3.85 -4.95 -5.91
N GLY A 221 4.61 -3.89 -6.21
CA GLY A 221 5.51 -3.30 -5.22
C GLY A 221 6.55 -4.31 -4.72
N LEU A 222 6.83 -4.28 -3.42
CA LEU A 222 7.63 -5.30 -2.72
C LEU A 222 6.76 -6.20 -1.82
N GLU A 223 5.48 -5.83 -1.67
CA GLU A 223 4.56 -6.41 -0.71
C GLU A 223 3.67 -7.51 -1.31
N GLY A 224 3.59 -7.61 -2.63
CA GLY A 224 2.76 -8.61 -3.29
C GLY A 224 3.29 -9.09 -4.65
N ALA A 225 2.68 -10.16 -5.14
CA ALA A 225 2.90 -10.68 -6.48
C ALA A 225 1.65 -11.45 -6.95
N ILE A 226 1.43 -11.53 -8.26
CA ILE A 226 0.46 -12.44 -8.87
C ILE A 226 1.24 -13.45 -9.70
N HIS A 227 1.00 -14.73 -9.45
CA HIS A 227 1.38 -15.81 -10.35
C HIS A 227 0.20 -16.11 -11.26
N TYR A 228 0.43 -16.10 -12.56
CA TYR A 228 -0.54 -16.47 -13.58
C TYR A 228 0.05 -17.58 -14.44
N ASN A 229 -0.71 -18.63 -14.71
CA ASN A 229 -0.33 -19.70 -15.60
C ASN A 229 -1.57 -20.25 -16.30
N SER A 230 -1.69 -20.02 -17.61
CA SER A 230 -2.74 -20.62 -18.45
C SER A 230 -4.17 -20.43 -17.90
N GLY A 231 -4.48 -19.21 -17.43
CA GLY A 231 -5.78 -18.86 -16.86
C GLY A 231 -5.99 -19.20 -15.38
N ASP A 232 -5.08 -19.95 -14.76
CA ASP A 232 -5.06 -20.12 -13.31
C ASP A 232 -4.19 -19.03 -12.68
N ALA A 233 -4.68 -18.39 -11.63
CA ALA A 233 -4.01 -17.25 -11.03
C ALA A 233 -4.02 -17.31 -9.50
N ARG A 234 -2.90 -16.91 -8.90
CA ARG A 234 -2.69 -16.91 -7.46
C ARG A 234 -2.10 -15.60 -7.00
N LEU A 235 -2.71 -15.00 -5.99
CA LEU A 235 -2.25 -13.77 -5.37
C LEU A 235 -1.37 -14.11 -4.16
N PHE A 236 -0.20 -13.50 -4.09
CA PHE A 236 0.70 -13.47 -2.94
C PHE A 236 0.72 -12.05 -2.39
N TYR A 237 0.55 -11.88 -1.08
CA TYR A 237 0.41 -10.55 -0.49
C TYR A 237 0.90 -10.52 0.95
N HIS A 238 1.40 -9.37 1.39
CA HIS A 238 1.69 -9.13 2.79
C HIS A 238 0.38 -8.82 3.54
N PRO A 239 0.01 -9.54 4.62
CA PRO A 239 -1.29 -9.35 5.29
C PRO A 239 -1.46 -8.00 5.99
N GLN A 240 -0.36 -7.32 6.32
CA GLN A 240 -0.38 -6.04 7.08
C GLN A 240 0.13 -4.84 6.27
N LEU A 241 0.43 -5.04 4.99
CA LEU A 241 0.98 -4.01 4.11
C LEU A 241 0.28 -4.08 2.76
N PHE A 242 0.23 -2.93 2.09
CA PHE A 242 -0.30 -2.76 0.76
C PHE A 242 0.80 -2.23 -0.15
N GLU A 243 0.52 -2.27 -1.46
CA GLU A 243 1.42 -1.80 -2.50
C GLU A 243 2.11 -0.46 -2.15
N GLY A 244 3.44 -0.49 -2.06
CA GLY A 244 4.28 0.70 -1.85
C GLY A 244 4.45 1.14 -0.40
N ASN A 245 3.85 0.47 0.59
CA ASN A 245 4.00 0.83 2.00
C ASN A 245 5.44 0.67 2.52
N LEU A 246 6.20 -0.32 2.08
CA LEU A 246 7.60 -0.50 2.47
C LEU A 246 8.45 0.68 1.99
N THR A 247 8.25 1.09 0.73
CA THR A 247 8.96 2.23 0.14
C THR A 247 8.58 3.56 0.82
N GLU A 248 7.33 3.70 1.30
CA GLU A 248 6.90 4.86 2.09
C GLU A 248 7.59 4.91 3.47
N ARG A 249 7.73 3.76 4.15
CA ARG A 249 8.34 3.67 5.49
C ARG A 249 9.85 3.89 5.50
N ALA A 250 10.53 3.56 4.41
CA ALA A 250 11.96 3.79 4.22
C ALA A 250 12.16 4.83 3.11
N PRO A 251 12.02 6.15 3.38
CA PRO A 251 12.03 7.17 2.32
C PRO A 251 13.34 7.16 1.52
N GLY A 252 13.30 6.55 0.35
CA GLY A 252 14.47 6.25 -0.46
C GLY A 252 14.24 5.00 -1.32
N LYS A 253 14.49 5.07 -2.63
CA LYS A 253 14.31 3.91 -3.52
C LYS A 253 15.55 3.02 -3.46
N MET A 254 15.45 1.77 -2.99
CA MET A 254 16.59 0.86 -3.12
C MET A 254 16.67 0.28 -4.54
N GLN A 255 17.81 0.45 -5.19
CA GLN A 255 18.12 -0.21 -6.47
C GLN A 255 18.45 -1.69 -6.25
N GLY A 256 18.23 -2.53 -7.26
CA GLY A 256 18.54 -3.96 -7.19
C GLY A 256 17.45 -4.86 -6.58
N CYS A 257 16.31 -4.32 -6.12
CA CYS A 257 15.22 -5.15 -5.56
C CYS A 257 14.66 -6.17 -6.56
N GLY A 258 14.60 -5.84 -7.85
CA GLY A 258 14.24 -6.80 -8.90
C GLY A 258 15.26 -7.94 -9.01
N SER A 259 16.55 -7.63 -8.98
CA SER A 259 17.63 -8.64 -8.99
C SER A 259 17.61 -9.52 -7.75
N ALA A 260 17.32 -8.96 -6.57
CA ALA A 260 17.16 -9.73 -5.32
C ALA A 260 15.96 -10.68 -5.39
N PHE A 261 14.83 -10.20 -5.91
CA PHE A 261 13.65 -11.04 -6.14
C PHE A 261 13.99 -12.21 -7.06
N THR A 262 14.55 -11.92 -8.25
CA THR A 262 14.89 -12.95 -9.24
C THR A 262 15.93 -13.93 -8.69
N ALA A 263 16.94 -13.45 -7.95
CA ALA A 263 17.93 -14.35 -7.35
C ALA A 263 17.33 -15.30 -6.30
N GLY A 264 16.50 -14.79 -5.38
CA GLY A 264 15.84 -15.62 -4.37
C GLY A 264 14.85 -16.62 -5.00
N PHE A 265 14.11 -16.16 -6.01
CA PHE A 265 13.20 -16.98 -6.81
C PHE A 265 13.92 -18.12 -7.53
N THR A 266 14.95 -17.80 -8.31
CA THR A 266 15.64 -18.78 -9.14
C THR A 266 16.45 -19.77 -8.28
N ALA A 267 17.00 -19.34 -7.14
CA ALA A 267 17.66 -20.25 -6.22
C ALA A 267 16.68 -21.32 -5.69
N ALA A 268 15.49 -20.92 -5.24
CA ALA A 268 14.45 -21.84 -4.80
C ALA A 268 14.00 -22.78 -5.94
N LEU A 269 13.86 -22.26 -7.16
CA LEU A 269 13.53 -23.06 -8.35
C LEU A 269 14.60 -24.11 -8.63
N SER A 270 15.88 -23.75 -8.53
CA SER A 270 17.01 -24.66 -8.74
C SER A 270 17.14 -25.77 -7.69
N GLU A 271 16.57 -25.54 -6.50
CA GLU A 271 16.43 -26.53 -5.43
C GLU A 271 15.22 -27.47 -5.67
N GLY A 272 14.42 -27.26 -6.72
CA GLY A 272 13.23 -28.05 -7.03
C GLY A 272 11.98 -27.65 -6.24
N ASN A 273 11.96 -26.45 -5.64
CA ASN A 273 10.77 -25.96 -4.96
C ASN A 273 9.67 -25.54 -5.96
N GLY A 274 8.41 -25.62 -5.52
CA GLY A 274 7.27 -25.13 -6.29
C GLY A 274 7.19 -23.61 -6.34
N MET A 275 6.37 -23.09 -7.26
CA MET A 275 6.25 -21.65 -7.55
C MET A 275 5.95 -20.79 -6.32
N ASP A 276 5.08 -21.27 -5.43
CA ASP A 276 4.74 -20.60 -4.18
C ASP A 276 5.99 -20.23 -3.36
N GLU A 277 6.90 -21.18 -3.16
CA GLU A 277 8.12 -20.97 -2.38
C GLU A 277 9.10 -20.06 -3.14
N CYS A 278 9.22 -20.22 -4.47
CA CYS A 278 10.04 -19.35 -5.29
C CYS A 278 9.62 -17.88 -5.15
N ILE A 279 8.32 -17.59 -5.24
CA ILE A 279 7.78 -16.23 -5.08
C ILE A 279 8.02 -15.71 -3.66
N ARG A 280 7.79 -16.53 -2.63
CA ARG A 280 8.02 -16.14 -1.23
C ARG A 280 9.48 -15.76 -0.96
N ARG A 281 10.44 -16.57 -1.44
CA ARG A 281 11.87 -16.27 -1.29
C ARG A 281 12.27 -15.02 -2.07
N GLY A 282 11.72 -14.83 -3.27
CA GLY A 282 11.93 -13.61 -4.06
C GLY A 282 11.42 -12.36 -3.33
N MET A 283 10.18 -12.39 -2.84
CA MET A 283 9.59 -11.28 -2.07
C MET A 283 10.42 -10.97 -0.82
N ALA A 284 10.81 -12.00 -0.06
CA ALA A 284 11.61 -11.84 1.15
C ALA A 284 12.97 -11.18 0.88
N ALA A 285 13.68 -11.64 -0.15
CA ALA A 285 14.98 -11.08 -0.51
C ALA A 285 14.88 -9.61 -0.94
N ALA A 286 13.85 -9.26 -1.74
CA ALA A 286 13.64 -7.90 -2.20
C ALA A 286 13.25 -6.94 -1.05
N ALA A 287 12.36 -7.38 -0.15
CA ALA A 287 11.98 -6.61 1.03
C ALA A 287 13.18 -6.38 1.97
N ARG A 288 13.99 -7.43 2.21
CA ARG A 288 15.21 -7.33 3.02
C ARG A 288 16.26 -6.41 2.42
N LEU A 289 16.42 -6.39 1.10
CA LEU A 289 17.34 -5.47 0.45
C LEU A 289 16.93 -4.01 0.71
N LEU A 290 15.63 -3.70 0.65
CA LEU A 290 15.13 -2.37 0.99
C LEU A 290 15.34 -2.04 2.47
N GLU A 291 15.11 -3.00 3.38
CA GLU A 291 15.28 -2.80 4.82
C GLU A 291 16.75 -2.55 5.22
N MET A 292 17.68 -3.31 4.65
CA MET A 292 19.09 -3.24 4.99
C MET A 292 19.82 -2.08 4.30
N GLY A 293 19.42 -1.75 3.07
CA GLY A 293 20.15 -0.81 2.22
C GLY A 293 21.55 -1.30 1.86
N PHE A 294 22.47 -0.37 1.61
CA PHE A 294 23.89 -0.64 1.44
C PHE A 294 24.61 -0.77 2.79
N SER A 295 25.65 -1.60 2.83
CA SER A 295 26.49 -1.78 4.03
C SER A 295 27.31 -0.54 4.42
N SER A 296 27.92 -0.56 5.61
CA SER A 296 28.76 0.53 6.16
C SER A 296 29.95 0.92 5.27
N LYS A 297 30.48 -0.03 4.51
CA LYS A 297 31.39 0.20 3.37
C LYS A 297 30.57 0.05 2.10
N PRO A 298 29.96 1.11 1.56
CA PRO A 298 28.83 1.00 0.63
C PRO A 298 28.99 -0.07 -0.46
N ASP A 299 28.17 -1.10 -0.34
CA ASP A 299 28.02 -2.24 -1.26
C ASP A 299 26.70 -2.95 -0.95
N TYR A 300 26.17 -3.71 -1.91
CA TYR A 300 24.96 -4.48 -1.71
C TYR A 300 25.20 -5.63 -0.71
N PRO A 301 24.30 -5.86 0.26
CA PRO A 301 24.43 -6.92 1.27
C PRO A 301 24.00 -8.31 0.73
N VAL A 302 24.72 -8.80 -0.29
CA VAL A 302 24.29 -9.92 -1.13
C VAL A 302 24.08 -11.24 -0.40
N SER A 303 24.71 -11.51 0.75
CA SER A 303 24.53 -12.78 1.47
C SER A 303 23.45 -12.69 2.56
N GLU A 304 23.32 -11.52 3.18
CA GLU A 304 22.47 -11.28 4.33
C GLU A 304 20.99 -11.26 3.95
N ILE A 305 20.66 -10.75 2.77
CA ILE A 305 19.29 -10.61 2.28
C ILE A 305 18.57 -11.96 2.10
N PHE A 306 19.32 -13.07 2.02
CA PHE A 306 18.76 -14.42 1.84
C PHE A 306 18.68 -15.26 3.13
N ARG A 307 19.10 -14.73 4.29
CA ARG A 307 19.19 -15.51 5.55
C ARG A 307 17.86 -15.80 6.26
N SER A 308 16.71 -15.34 5.76
CA SER A 308 15.41 -15.59 6.39
C SER A 308 14.38 -16.08 5.38
N PRO A 309 13.57 -17.09 5.75
CA PRO A 309 12.42 -17.46 4.97
C PRO A 309 11.37 -16.33 4.92
N GLY A 310 10.64 -16.24 3.81
CA GLY A 310 9.55 -15.30 3.58
C GLY A 310 8.26 -15.69 4.31
N GLU A 311 8.29 -15.65 5.64
CA GLU A 311 7.24 -16.25 6.48
C GLU A 311 5.96 -15.40 6.62
N ASP A 312 5.98 -14.13 6.22
CA ASP A 312 4.86 -13.19 6.40
C ASP A 312 4.12 -12.87 5.08
N VAL A 313 3.94 -13.88 4.22
CA VAL A 313 3.23 -13.75 2.93
C VAL A 313 1.95 -14.61 2.94
N GLY A 314 0.78 -14.01 2.77
CA GLY A 314 -0.47 -14.71 2.46
C GLY A 314 -0.51 -15.16 1.01
N ALA A 315 -1.23 -16.24 0.72
CA ALA A 315 -1.48 -16.67 -0.66
C ALA A 315 -2.89 -17.23 -0.83
N VAL A 316 -3.58 -16.81 -1.89
CA VAL A 316 -4.93 -17.27 -2.25
C VAL A 316 -5.11 -17.42 -3.75
N GLU A 317 -6.00 -18.31 -4.15
CA GLU A 317 -6.43 -18.41 -5.56
C GLU A 317 -7.27 -17.20 -5.95
N ILE A 318 -7.04 -16.69 -7.16
CA ILE A 318 -7.87 -15.65 -7.77
C ILE A 318 -8.91 -16.35 -8.66
N PRO A 319 -10.22 -16.09 -8.49
CA PRO A 319 -11.23 -16.62 -9.38
C PRO A 319 -10.96 -16.21 -10.84
N LYS A 320 -11.27 -17.09 -11.81
CA LYS A 320 -11.09 -16.79 -13.24
C LYS A 320 -11.82 -15.51 -13.66
N HIS A 321 -13.08 -15.39 -13.25
CA HIS A 321 -13.91 -14.20 -13.51
C HIS A 321 -14.32 -13.56 -12.18
N PRO A 322 -13.43 -12.80 -11.52
CA PRO A 322 -13.75 -12.19 -10.25
C PRO A 322 -14.80 -11.09 -10.52
N ARG A 323 -15.98 -11.26 -9.92
CA ARG A 323 -17.03 -10.22 -9.91
C ARG A 323 -16.78 -9.40 -8.66
N GLY A 324 -16.91 -8.06 -8.71
CA GLY A 324 -16.52 -7.09 -7.66
C GLY A 324 -17.04 -7.28 -6.21
N LEU A 325 -17.62 -8.44 -5.90
CA LEU A 325 -17.95 -8.95 -4.57
C LEU A 325 -16.92 -9.98 -4.05
N TRP A 326 -15.90 -10.35 -4.84
CA TRP A 326 -14.87 -11.27 -4.42
C TRP A 326 -14.05 -10.69 -3.26
N THR A 327 -13.63 -11.54 -2.33
CA THR A 327 -12.76 -11.15 -1.21
C THR A 327 -11.69 -12.21 -1.02
N ILE A 328 -10.52 -11.82 -0.52
CA ILE A 328 -9.49 -12.78 -0.12
C ILE A 328 -10.08 -13.81 0.86
N ALA A 329 -10.97 -13.37 1.76
CA ALA A 329 -11.60 -14.26 2.73
C ALA A 329 -12.51 -15.35 2.11
N SER A 330 -12.99 -15.11 0.89
CA SER A 330 -13.83 -16.05 0.13
C SER A 330 -13.04 -16.98 -0.80
N SER A 331 -11.73 -16.79 -0.95
CA SER A 331 -10.86 -17.65 -1.76
C SER A 331 -10.29 -18.82 -0.97
N PRO A 332 -9.99 -19.95 -1.62
CA PRO A 332 -9.17 -21.00 -1.04
C PRO A 332 -7.78 -20.49 -0.58
N PRO A 333 -7.33 -20.88 0.62
CA PRO A 333 -8.07 -21.65 1.63
C PRO A 333 -9.21 -20.83 2.26
N ILE A 334 -10.43 -21.39 2.30
CA ILE A 334 -11.62 -20.67 2.82
C ILE A 334 -11.39 -20.30 4.28
N PHE A 335 -11.55 -19.02 4.59
CA PHE A 335 -11.34 -18.51 5.93
C PHE A 335 -12.63 -18.55 6.74
N ASP A 336 -12.55 -19.16 7.92
CA ASP A 336 -13.61 -19.07 8.93
C ASP A 336 -13.56 -17.67 9.56
N ILE A 337 -14.40 -16.77 9.05
CA ILE A 337 -14.50 -15.38 9.52
C ILE A 337 -14.78 -15.32 11.02
N GLU A 338 -15.57 -16.25 11.57
CA GLU A 338 -15.88 -16.25 13.00
C GLU A 338 -14.63 -16.59 13.82
N ALA A 339 -13.94 -17.68 13.47
CA ALA A 339 -12.70 -18.09 14.13
C ALA A 339 -11.62 -17.01 14.02
N VAL A 340 -11.48 -16.38 12.86
CA VAL A 340 -10.54 -15.27 12.64
C VAL A 340 -10.92 -14.05 13.49
N SER A 341 -12.21 -13.70 13.57
CA SER A 341 -12.70 -12.57 14.37
C SER A 341 -12.40 -12.78 15.86
N ARG A 342 -12.72 -13.96 16.40
CA ARG A 342 -12.36 -14.34 17.79
C ARG A 342 -10.85 -14.27 18.02
N TYR A 343 -10.07 -14.79 17.06
CA TYR A 343 -8.62 -14.76 17.13
C TYR A 343 -8.08 -13.32 17.21
N ILE A 344 -8.60 -12.39 16.40
CA ILE A 344 -8.17 -10.99 16.37
C ILE A 344 -8.44 -10.30 17.71
N VAL A 345 -9.62 -10.49 18.31
CA VAL A 345 -9.93 -9.90 19.62
C VAL A 345 -8.96 -10.41 20.69
N ILE A 346 -8.77 -11.73 20.75
CA ILE A 346 -7.96 -12.38 21.79
C ILE A 346 -6.46 -12.12 21.58
N ASN A 347 -5.95 -12.34 20.38
CA ASN A 347 -4.52 -12.43 20.11
C ASN A 347 -3.95 -11.19 19.40
N GLY A 348 -4.81 -10.32 18.87
CA GLY A 348 -4.44 -9.22 18.00
C GLY A 348 -4.20 -9.64 16.55
N TYR A 349 -3.99 -8.64 15.70
CA TYR A 349 -3.77 -8.78 14.25
C TYR A 349 -2.28 -8.97 13.88
N SER A 350 -1.35 -8.55 14.75
CA SER A 350 0.09 -8.55 14.48
C SER A 350 0.77 -9.92 14.56
N ARG A 351 0.07 -10.95 15.03
CA ARG A 351 0.60 -12.32 15.06
C ARG A 351 0.34 -12.99 13.71
N ARG A 352 1.29 -13.83 13.26
CA ARG A 352 1.34 -14.63 12.00
C ARG A 352 0.09 -15.44 11.58
N LYS A 353 -1.01 -15.36 12.32
CA LYS A 353 -2.25 -16.12 12.09
C LYS A 353 -3.43 -15.26 11.63
N CYS A 354 -3.25 -13.97 11.33
CA CYS A 354 -4.27 -13.21 10.61
C CYS A 354 -3.93 -13.21 9.12
N PRO A 355 -4.50 -14.14 8.33
CA PRO A 355 -4.22 -14.24 6.89
C PRO A 355 -4.93 -13.15 6.08
N LEU A 356 -5.92 -12.48 6.65
CA LEU A 356 -6.67 -11.43 5.95
C LEU A 356 -5.87 -10.13 5.87
N PRO A 357 -6.01 -9.35 4.78
CA PRO A 357 -5.46 -8.01 4.69
C PRO A 357 -6.02 -7.12 5.80
N VAL A 358 -5.12 -6.46 6.52
CA VAL A 358 -5.46 -5.47 7.56
C VAL A 358 -4.75 -4.17 7.21
N ALA A 359 -5.54 -3.12 6.97
CA ALA A 359 -5.03 -1.78 6.72
C ALA A 359 -4.85 -0.99 8.03
N HIS A 360 -3.77 -0.22 8.09
CA HIS A 360 -3.41 0.63 9.22
C HIS A 360 -3.27 2.08 8.76
N PHE A 361 -4.10 2.95 9.33
CA PHE A 361 -4.05 4.39 9.14
C PHE A 361 -3.89 5.03 10.52
N GLY A 362 -2.67 5.13 11.02
CA GLY A 362 -2.43 5.50 12.42
C GLY A 362 -3.10 4.51 13.38
N LYS A 363 -4.07 4.97 14.17
CA LYS A 363 -4.86 4.14 15.10
C LYS A 363 -6.15 3.57 14.47
N LEU A 364 -6.50 3.99 13.26
CA LEU A 364 -7.62 3.41 12.51
C LEU A 364 -7.15 2.12 11.85
N ILE A 365 -7.84 1.03 12.14
CA ILE A 365 -7.53 -0.31 11.64
C ILE A 365 -8.81 -0.87 11.03
N THR A 366 -8.69 -1.50 9.87
CA THR A 366 -9.82 -2.21 9.22
C THR A 366 -9.32 -3.40 8.41
N ALA A 367 -10.19 -4.40 8.26
CA ALA A 367 -9.96 -5.56 7.40
C ALA A 367 -11.16 -5.82 6.47
N ASP A 368 -12.14 -4.90 6.42
CA ASP A 368 -13.21 -4.94 5.43
C ASP A 368 -12.70 -4.31 4.13
N ARG A 369 -12.77 -5.07 3.02
CA ARG A 369 -12.32 -4.62 1.70
C ARG A 369 -12.87 -3.24 1.33
N ARG A 370 -14.15 -2.97 1.57
CA ARG A 370 -14.80 -1.70 1.17
C ARG A 370 -14.28 -0.52 1.97
N GLU A 371 -14.04 -0.72 3.26
CA GLU A 371 -13.42 0.31 4.11
C GLU A 371 -11.96 0.54 3.70
N ILE A 372 -11.20 -0.52 3.45
CA ILE A 372 -9.82 -0.44 2.97
C ILE A 372 -9.75 0.41 1.70
N GLU A 373 -10.56 0.09 0.69
CA GLU A 373 -10.59 0.81 -0.58
C GLU A 373 -11.02 2.28 -0.41
N GLY A 374 -12.08 2.52 0.37
CA GLY A 374 -12.56 3.88 0.64
C GLY A 374 -11.50 4.73 1.35
N TYR A 375 -10.87 4.21 2.39
CA TYR A 375 -9.84 4.91 3.15
C TYR A 375 -8.55 5.11 2.35
N GLN A 376 -8.10 4.10 1.60
CA GLN A 376 -6.94 4.25 0.72
C GLN A 376 -7.18 5.28 -0.38
N SER A 377 -8.38 5.31 -0.98
CA SER A 377 -8.73 6.32 -1.99
C SER A 377 -8.55 7.73 -1.45
N ILE A 378 -9.09 8.02 -0.26
CA ILE A 378 -8.93 9.31 0.41
C ILE A 378 -7.47 9.59 0.78
N ARG A 379 -6.76 8.59 1.32
CA ARG A 379 -5.33 8.72 1.65
C ARG A 379 -4.49 9.06 0.42
N ASN A 380 -4.74 8.40 -0.72
CA ASN A 380 -4.03 8.66 -1.97
C ASN A 380 -4.26 10.10 -2.45
N LEU A 381 -5.50 10.61 -2.37
CA LEU A 381 -5.81 12.02 -2.68
C LEU A 381 -5.05 12.98 -1.76
N MET A 382 -5.03 12.71 -0.45
CA MET A 382 -4.31 13.54 0.52
C MET A 382 -2.79 13.52 0.26
N MET A 383 -2.19 12.34 0.04
CA MET A 383 -0.77 12.22 -0.26
C MET A 383 -0.38 13.01 -1.51
N GLU A 384 -1.16 12.93 -2.57
CA GLU A 384 -0.87 13.67 -3.80
C GLU A 384 -1.06 15.18 -3.63
N TYR A 385 -2.12 15.60 -2.93
CA TYR A 385 -2.34 17.00 -2.59
C TYR A 385 -1.21 17.58 -1.74
N MET A 386 -0.66 16.80 -0.81
CA MET A 386 0.45 17.25 0.05
C MET A 386 1.74 17.48 -0.71
N LYS A 387 2.01 16.73 -1.79
CA LYS A 387 3.18 16.93 -2.67
C LYS A 387 3.09 18.18 -3.53
N ASN A 388 1.88 18.67 -3.84
CA ASN A 388 1.71 19.90 -4.59
C ASN A 388 1.91 21.09 -3.65
N ASP A 389 3.02 21.82 -3.76
CA ASP A 389 3.31 22.95 -2.88
C ASP A 389 2.32 24.11 -3.04
N ASN A 390 1.81 24.34 -4.25
CA ASN A 390 0.93 25.47 -4.58
C ASN A 390 -0.34 25.00 -5.31
N PRO A 391 -1.26 24.30 -4.63
CA PRO A 391 -2.52 23.92 -5.23
C PRO A 391 -3.44 25.14 -5.40
N GLU A 392 -4.11 25.23 -6.54
CA GLU A 392 -5.04 26.33 -6.85
C GLU A 392 -6.28 26.38 -5.95
N ARG A 393 -6.65 25.24 -5.34
CA ARG A 393 -7.88 25.10 -4.56
C ARG A 393 -7.74 24.11 -3.40
N PRO A 394 -8.62 24.17 -2.39
CA PRO A 394 -8.67 23.21 -1.30
C PRO A 394 -9.00 21.79 -1.78
N LEU A 395 -8.49 20.78 -1.08
CA LEU A 395 -8.91 19.40 -1.26
C LEU A 395 -10.22 19.15 -0.53
N CYS A 396 -11.31 18.96 -1.28
CA CYS A 396 -12.65 18.78 -0.72
C CYS A 396 -13.06 17.30 -0.68
N ILE A 397 -13.39 16.77 0.50
CA ILE A 397 -13.72 15.35 0.73
C ILE A 397 -15.07 15.21 1.45
N GLY A 398 -15.94 14.33 0.95
CA GLY A 398 -17.19 13.96 1.61
C GLY A 398 -17.04 12.74 2.52
N VAL A 399 -17.69 12.74 3.68
CA VAL A 399 -17.63 11.62 4.64
C VAL A 399 -19.04 11.31 5.11
N PHE A 400 -19.49 10.09 4.86
CA PHE A 400 -20.84 9.64 5.17
C PHE A 400 -20.78 8.40 6.05
N GLY A 401 -21.79 8.19 6.87
CA GLY A 401 -21.87 7.06 7.78
C GLY A 401 -22.86 7.31 8.90
N PRO A 402 -23.42 6.26 9.50
CA PRO A 402 -24.46 6.41 10.52
C PRO A 402 -23.93 7.20 11.74
N PRO A 403 -24.83 7.82 12.53
CA PRO A 403 -24.45 8.47 13.78
C PRO A 403 -23.63 7.53 14.67
N GLY A 404 -22.48 8.01 15.17
CA GLY A 404 -21.60 7.20 16.02
C GLY A 404 -20.71 6.19 15.28
N ALA A 405 -20.65 6.20 13.94
CA ALA A 405 -19.76 5.32 13.17
C ALA A 405 -18.26 5.65 13.25
N GLY A 406 -17.91 6.84 13.78
CA GLY A 406 -16.51 7.26 13.92
C GLY A 406 -15.96 8.13 12.77
N LYS A 407 -16.80 8.97 12.14
CA LYS A 407 -16.43 9.88 11.03
C LYS A 407 -15.22 10.76 11.31
N SER A 408 -15.29 11.57 12.36
CA SER A 408 -14.19 12.45 12.77
C SER A 408 -12.91 11.64 13.06
N PHE A 409 -13.04 10.54 13.81
CA PHE A 409 -11.90 9.66 14.11
C PHE A 409 -11.22 9.14 12.84
N ALA A 410 -11.98 8.59 11.88
CA ALA A 410 -11.41 8.00 10.68
C ALA A 410 -10.61 9.03 9.86
N VAL A 411 -11.17 10.22 9.66
CA VAL A 411 -10.56 11.30 8.88
C VAL A 411 -9.30 11.86 9.54
N SER A 412 -9.35 12.08 10.86
CA SER A 412 -8.18 12.57 11.61
C SER A 412 -7.05 11.53 11.59
N GLN A 413 -7.38 10.24 11.69
CA GLN A 413 -6.38 9.17 11.58
C GLN A 413 -5.79 9.07 10.17
N LEU A 414 -6.58 9.29 9.11
CA LEU A 414 -6.07 9.34 7.74
C LEU A 414 -5.07 10.50 7.55
N ALA A 415 -5.42 11.71 7.97
CA ALA A 415 -4.51 12.85 7.91
C ALA A 415 -3.21 12.60 8.68
N ALA A 416 -3.33 12.10 9.92
CA ALA A 416 -2.17 11.77 10.74
C ALA A 416 -1.29 10.66 10.12
N SER A 417 -1.85 9.79 9.28
CA SER A 417 -1.10 8.77 8.54
C SER A 417 -0.38 9.29 7.28
N VAL A 418 -0.71 10.50 6.83
CA VAL A 418 -0.13 11.13 5.64
C VAL A 418 1.01 12.06 6.03
N ASP A 419 0.74 13.06 6.88
CA ASP A 419 1.73 14.05 7.30
C ASP A 419 1.30 14.70 8.62
N PRO A 420 1.59 14.06 9.77
CA PRO A 420 1.13 14.53 11.08
C PRO A 420 1.85 15.81 11.54
N GLU A 421 2.97 16.19 10.90
CA GLU A 421 3.73 17.38 11.27
C GLU A 421 3.18 18.64 10.58
N ARG A 422 2.75 18.51 9.32
CA ARG A 422 2.22 19.65 8.54
C ARG A 422 0.71 19.78 8.59
N ILE A 423 -0.04 18.70 8.85
CA ILE A 423 -1.51 18.75 8.83
C ILE A 423 -2.06 19.13 10.21
N LYS A 424 -2.76 20.28 10.29
CA LYS A 424 -3.37 20.79 11.53
C LYS A 424 -4.89 20.55 11.53
N PRO A 425 -5.45 19.72 12.44
CA PRO A 425 -6.89 19.48 12.48
C PRO A 425 -7.64 20.69 13.07
N LEU A 426 -8.74 21.08 12.42
CA LEU A 426 -9.69 22.09 12.89
C LEU A 426 -11.10 21.48 12.82
N ASN A 427 -11.87 21.53 13.91
CA ASN A 427 -13.20 20.91 13.96
C ASN A 427 -14.27 21.99 14.13
N PHE A 428 -15.27 21.95 13.25
CA PHE A 428 -16.40 22.88 13.22
C PHE A 428 -17.69 22.05 13.21
N ASN A 429 -18.59 22.28 14.17
CA ASN A 429 -19.90 21.65 14.18
C ASN A 429 -20.94 22.64 13.63
N ILE A 430 -21.42 22.38 12.41
CA ILE A 430 -22.30 23.29 11.68
C ILE A 430 -23.67 23.42 12.33
N SER A 431 -24.16 22.41 13.07
CA SER A 431 -25.45 22.53 13.79
C SER A 431 -25.42 23.56 14.93
N GLN A 432 -24.22 23.97 15.36
CA GLN A 432 -24.04 25.01 16.38
C GLN A 432 -23.98 26.42 15.78
N PHE A 433 -23.82 26.54 14.46
CA PHE A 433 -23.74 27.82 13.77
C PHE A 433 -25.13 28.42 13.63
N ARG A 434 -25.21 29.75 13.74
CA ARG A 434 -26.45 30.52 13.75
C ARG A 434 -26.61 31.33 12.47
N CYS A 435 -25.51 31.90 11.97
CA CYS A 435 -25.50 32.75 10.78
C CYS A 435 -24.24 32.57 9.93
N GLU A 436 -24.21 33.23 8.77
CA GLU A 436 -23.08 33.20 7.82
C GLU A 436 -21.76 33.68 8.47
N ASP A 437 -21.82 34.61 9.43
CA ASP A 437 -20.63 35.13 10.12
C ASP A 437 -19.88 34.04 10.90
N ASP A 438 -20.59 33.09 11.53
CA ASP A 438 -19.94 31.96 12.23
C ASP A 438 -19.10 31.09 11.27
N LEU A 439 -19.56 30.96 10.02
CA LEU A 439 -18.83 30.24 8.99
C LEU A 439 -17.64 31.05 8.44
N ILE A 440 -17.78 32.38 8.34
CA ILE A 440 -16.69 33.28 7.99
C ILE A 440 -15.57 33.21 9.04
N ASP A 441 -15.92 33.19 10.33
CA ASP A 441 -14.96 33.02 11.43
C ASP A 441 -14.21 31.69 11.34
N ALA A 442 -14.89 30.62 10.92
CA ALA A 442 -14.24 29.33 10.65
C ALA A 442 -13.25 29.42 9.48
N PHE A 443 -13.58 30.14 8.41
CA PHE A 443 -12.67 30.36 7.28
C PHE A 443 -11.46 31.22 7.66
N HIS A 444 -11.62 32.23 8.52
CA HIS A 444 -10.48 32.98 9.07
C HIS A 444 -9.54 32.07 9.87
N GLN A 445 -10.05 31.18 10.72
CA GLN A 445 -9.22 30.22 11.46
C GLN A 445 -8.44 29.26 10.55
N ILE A 446 -9.05 28.84 9.44
CA ILE A 446 -8.38 28.02 8.42
C ILE A 446 -7.24 28.83 7.79
N ARG A 447 -7.52 30.06 7.36
CA ARG A 447 -6.51 30.95 6.76
C ARG A 447 -5.34 31.21 7.71
N ASP A 448 -5.61 31.46 8.99
CA ASP A 448 -4.57 31.71 9.99
C ASP A 448 -3.62 30.51 10.14
N ALA A 449 -4.15 29.28 10.12
CA ALA A 449 -3.33 28.07 10.11
C ALA A 449 -2.46 27.96 8.84
N VAL A 450 -2.97 28.37 7.68
CA VAL A 450 -2.16 28.43 6.44
C VAL A 450 -1.03 29.45 6.57
N LEU A 451 -1.31 30.63 7.14
CA LEU A 451 -0.31 31.67 7.37
C LEU A 451 0.78 31.25 8.36
N GLU A 452 0.47 30.34 9.29
CA GLU A 452 1.44 29.67 10.17
C GLU A 452 2.31 28.62 9.45
N GLY A 453 2.09 28.36 8.15
CA GLY A 453 2.81 27.37 7.36
C GLY A 453 2.26 25.94 7.48
N MET A 454 1.09 25.77 8.11
CA MET A 454 0.41 24.48 8.26
C MET A 454 -0.57 24.23 7.11
N VAL A 455 -0.96 22.98 6.90
CA VAL A 455 -2.08 22.61 6.03
C VAL A 455 -3.28 22.27 6.93
N PRO A 456 -4.26 23.16 7.09
CA PRO A 456 -5.41 22.87 7.93
C PRO A 456 -6.30 21.79 7.31
N GLN A 457 -6.67 20.82 8.13
CA GLN A 457 -7.76 19.88 7.86
C GLN A 457 -9.01 20.38 8.58
N ALA A 458 -9.86 21.11 7.87
CA ALA A 458 -11.11 21.63 8.38
C ALA A 458 -12.22 20.57 8.29
N PHE A 459 -12.65 20.06 9.44
CA PHE A 459 -13.72 19.08 9.56
C PHE A 459 -15.04 19.79 9.91
N PHE A 460 -15.93 19.88 8.93
CA PHE A 460 -17.28 20.41 9.06
C PHE A 460 -18.25 19.25 9.37
N ASP A 461 -18.53 19.04 10.66
CA ASP A 461 -19.50 18.05 11.12
C ASP A 461 -20.93 18.57 10.97
N GLU A 462 -21.86 17.65 10.70
CA GLU A 462 -23.28 17.96 10.47
C GLU A 462 -23.49 19.06 9.40
N PHE A 463 -22.66 19.08 8.35
CA PHE A 463 -22.71 20.09 7.28
C PHE A 463 -24.05 20.12 6.52
N ASP A 464 -24.79 19.01 6.58
CA ASP A 464 -26.13 18.82 6.04
C ASP A 464 -27.24 19.31 6.98
N SER A 465 -26.88 20.06 8.04
CA SER A 465 -27.84 20.74 8.91
C SER A 465 -28.68 21.79 8.15
N PRO A 466 -29.92 22.06 8.60
CA PRO A 466 -30.70 23.16 8.06
C PRO A 466 -30.11 24.53 8.49
N LEU A 467 -30.41 25.57 7.70
CA LEU A 467 -30.21 26.97 8.07
C LEU A 467 -31.58 27.67 8.05
N GLY A 468 -32.12 27.96 9.23
CA GLY A 468 -33.52 28.38 9.38
C GLY A 468 -34.48 27.29 8.88
N GLU A 469 -35.40 27.66 8.00
CA GLU A 469 -36.37 26.71 7.40
C GLU A 469 -35.80 25.94 6.20
N LYS A 470 -34.60 26.31 5.72
CA LYS A 470 -33.98 25.70 4.53
C LYS A 470 -33.20 24.46 4.89
N LYS A 471 -33.70 23.30 4.46
CA LYS A 471 -32.95 22.02 4.51
C LYS A 471 -31.65 22.16 3.71
N LEU A 472 -30.55 21.61 4.24
CA LEU A 472 -29.22 21.69 3.64
C LEU A 472 -28.75 23.14 3.37
N GLY A 473 -29.25 24.12 4.13
CA GLY A 473 -29.13 25.54 3.82
C GLY A 473 -27.70 26.08 3.82
N TRP A 474 -26.76 25.37 4.45
CA TRP A 474 -25.34 25.73 4.51
C TRP A 474 -24.56 25.44 3.22
N ILE A 475 -25.01 24.48 2.40
CA ILE A 475 -24.23 23.95 1.26
C ILE A 475 -23.78 25.04 0.28
N LYS A 476 -24.67 25.98 -0.04
CA LYS A 476 -24.38 27.05 -1.01
C LYS A 476 -23.21 27.95 -0.58
N TYR A 477 -22.94 28.07 0.73
CA TYR A 477 -21.89 28.95 1.26
C TYR A 477 -20.49 28.34 1.14
N PHE A 478 -20.39 27.02 0.99
CA PHE A 478 -19.12 26.34 0.75
C PHE A 478 -18.67 26.41 -0.72
N LEU A 479 -19.56 26.73 -1.66
CA LEU A 479 -19.29 26.59 -3.10
C LEU A 479 -18.12 27.45 -3.60
N ALA A 480 -18.03 28.70 -3.16
CA ALA A 480 -16.91 29.59 -3.52
C ALA A 480 -15.60 29.15 -2.84
N PRO A 481 -15.56 28.91 -1.51
CA PRO A 481 -14.37 28.35 -0.85
C PRO A 481 -13.84 27.06 -1.50
N MET A 482 -14.71 26.15 -1.91
CA MET A 482 -14.32 24.88 -2.54
C MET A 482 -13.80 25.05 -3.98
N GLN A 483 -14.37 25.99 -4.74
CA GLN A 483 -14.09 26.17 -6.16
C GLN A 483 -12.86 27.04 -6.39
N ASP A 484 -12.88 28.23 -5.76
CA ASP A 484 -11.95 29.31 -6.01
C ASP A 484 -10.89 29.41 -4.90
N GLY A 485 -11.09 28.69 -3.79
CA GLY A 485 -10.18 28.79 -2.64
C GLY A 485 -10.26 30.14 -1.94
N GLU A 486 -11.39 30.84 -2.06
CA GLU A 486 -11.63 32.17 -1.50
C GLU A 486 -13.02 32.26 -0.86
N PHE A 487 -13.18 33.15 0.10
CA PHE A 487 -14.46 33.47 0.75
C PHE A 487 -14.66 34.98 0.83
N ARG A 488 -15.92 35.40 0.94
CA ARG A 488 -16.31 36.82 0.95
C ARG A 488 -16.73 37.26 2.35
N GLU A 489 -16.21 38.40 2.79
CA GLU A 489 -16.61 39.10 4.01
C GLU A 489 -16.96 40.54 3.64
N GLY A 490 -18.26 40.88 3.68
CA GLY A 490 -18.76 42.14 3.13
C GLY A 490 -18.41 42.27 1.64
N ASP A 491 -17.64 43.31 1.28
CA ASP A 491 -17.16 43.57 -0.08
C ASP A 491 -15.75 43.02 -0.35
N SER A 492 -15.09 42.45 0.66
CA SER A 492 -13.72 41.93 0.54
C SER A 492 -13.70 40.44 0.22
N MET A 493 -12.80 40.06 -0.68
CA MET A 493 -12.48 38.66 -0.96
C MET A 493 -11.21 38.27 -0.21
N HIS A 494 -11.24 37.13 0.46
CA HIS A 494 -10.14 36.61 1.25
C HIS A 494 -9.72 35.23 0.73
N PRO A 495 -8.41 34.98 0.56
CA PRO A 495 -7.93 33.65 0.20
C PRO A 495 -8.02 32.71 1.41
N LEU A 496 -8.38 31.45 1.15
CA LEU A 496 -8.37 30.37 2.13
C LEU A 496 -6.99 29.68 2.19
N GLY A 497 -6.35 29.53 1.03
CA GLY A 497 -5.04 28.88 0.89
C GLY A 497 -5.08 27.35 0.90
N LYS A 498 -3.89 26.72 0.90
CA LYS A 498 -3.72 25.26 0.83
C LYS A 498 -4.34 24.59 2.06
N SER A 499 -5.47 23.92 1.87
CA SER A 499 -6.29 23.36 2.94
C SER A 499 -7.03 22.11 2.49
N ILE A 500 -7.42 21.27 3.45
CA ILE A 500 -8.22 20.08 3.25
C ILE A 500 -9.57 20.31 3.93
N LEU A 501 -10.65 20.38 3.15
CA LEU A 501 -12.01 20.57 3.64
C LEU A 501 -12.74 19.23 3.68
N VAL A 502 -13.21 18.82 4.85
CA VAL A 502 -13.90 17.55 5.05
C VAL A 502 -15.32 17.82 5.51
N PHE A 503 -16.28 17.27 4.78
CA PHE A 503 -17.71 17.46 5.00
C PHE A 503 -18.32 16.17 5.51
N ALA A 504 -18.68 16.13 6.80
CA ALA A 504 -19.23 14.94 7.44
C ALA A 504 -20.75 15.04 7.65
N GLY A 505 -21.50 14.20 6.94
CA GLY A 505 -22.96 14.24 6.99
C GLY A 505 -23.52 13.59 8.25
N GLY A 506 -24.53 14.21 8.86
CA GLY A 506 -25.26 13.68 10.02
C GLY A 506 -26.55 12.93 9.66
N THR A 507 -27.15 13.26 8.51
CA THR A 507 -28.49 12.77 8.13
C THR A 507 -28.47 11.57 7.19
N SER A 508 -27.51 11.53 6.26
CA SER A 508 -27.37 10.45 5.28
C SER A 508 -26.24 9.50 5.66
N SER A 509 -26.52 8.20 5.69
CA SER A 509 -25.55 7.15 6.05
C SER A 509 -24.59 6.82 4.91
N THR A 510 -24.95 7.17 3.66
CA THR A 510 -24.09 6.97 2.49
C THR A 510 -24.12 8.19 1.57
N PHE A 511 -23.09 8.35 0.74
CA PHE A 511 -23.07 9.34 -0.34
C PHE A 511 -24.26 9.17 -1.29
N GLN A 512 -24.63 7.92 -1.61
CA GLN A 512 -25.75 7.62 -2.49
C GLN A 512 -27.07 8.13 -1.92
N GLU A 513 -27.30 7.94 -0.62
CA GLU A 513 -28.48 8.46 0.08
C GLU A 513 -28.52 9.99 0.08
N PHE A 514 -27.36 10.64 0.25
CA PHE A 514 -27.23 12.10 0.19
C PHE A 514 -27.55 12.65 -1.21
N GLU A 515 -27.08 11.98 -2.27
CA GLU A 515 -27.35 12.38 -3.66
C GLU A 515 -28.80 12.11 -4.09
N SER A 516 -29.48 11.13 -3.47
CA SER A 516 -30.84 10.72 -3.81
C SER A 516 -31.95 11.40 -3.01
N GLN A 517 -31.65 12.49 -2.29
CA GLN A 517 -32.65 13.28 -1.55
C GLN A 517 -33.70 13.90 -2.50
N ASP A 518 -34.72 14.54 -1.92
CA ASP A 518 -35.79 15.19 -2.69
C ASP A 518 -35.23 16.15 -3.77
N PRO A 519 -35.64 16.03 -5.05
CA PRO A 519 -35.07 16.83 -6.14
C PRO A 519 -35.25 18.35 -6.01
N GLU A 520 -36.29 18.82 -5.33
CA GLU A 520 -36.48 20.25 -5.08
C GLU A 520 -35.49 20.75 -4.03
N VAL A 521 -35.32 20.00 -2.94
CA VAL A 521 -34.32 20.28 -1.89
C VAL A 521 -32.91 20.29 -2.47
N LEU A 522 -32.55 19.27 -3.27
CA LEU A 522 -31.24 19.16 -3.92
C LEU A 522 -30.93 20.36 -4.82
N ARG A 523 -31.95 20.86 -5.54
CA ARG A 523 -31.81 22.00 -6.45
C ARG A 523 -31.66 23.31 -5.69
N GLU A 524 -32.52 23.55 -4.70
CA GLU A 524 -32.50 24.80 -3.91
C GLU A 524 -31.19 24.95 -3.14
N ALA A 525 -30.71 23.87 -2.51
CA ALA A 525 -29.47 23.86 -1.75
C ALA A 525 -28.20 23.78 -2.63
N LYS A 526 -28.33 23.67 -3.96
CA LYS A 526 -27.21 23.51 -4.90
C LYS A 526 -26.32 22.29 -4.60
N VAL A 527 -26.93 21.16 -4.25
CA VAL A 527 -26.19 19.94 -3.89
C VAL A 527 -25.38 19.39 -5.05
N ARG A 528 -25.91 19.45 -6.29
CA ARG A 528 -25.18 19.00 -7.48
C ARG A 528 -23.89 19.80 -7.73
N ASP A 529 -23.95 21.12 -7.49
CA ASP A 529 -22.80 22.00 -7.54
C ASP A 529 -21.78 21.66 -6.45
N PHE A 530 -22.24 21.31 -5.25
CA PHE A 530 -21.36 20.89 -4.16
C PHE A 530 -20.67 19.55 -4.47
N ILE A 531 -21.43 18.55 -4.89
CA ILE A 531 -20.91 17.21 -5.23
C ILE A 531 -19.84 17.30 -6.32
N SER A 532 -20.06 18.11 -7.37
CA SER A 532 -19.07 18.26 -8.47
C SER A 532 -17.74 18.91 -8.02
N ARG A 533 -17.73 19.59 -6.87
CA ARG A 533 -16.53 20.20 -6.28
C ARG A 533 -15.79 19.25 -5.33
N LEU A 534 -16.39 18.14 -4.92
CA LEU A 534 -15.68 17.09 -4.18
C LEU A 534 -14.60 16.43 -5.06
N ARG A 535 -13.52 15.97 -4.45
CA ARG A 535 -12.47 15.18 -5.11
C ARG A 535 -12.51 13.70 -4.73
N GLY A 536 -13.23 13.37 -3.67
CA GLY A 536 -13.47 12.00 -3.24
C GLY A 536 -14.48 11.98 -2.10
N TYR A 537 -14.99 10.79 -1.80
CA TYR A 537 -15.80 10.55 -0.62
C TYR A 537 -15.49 9.19 0.00
N VAL A 538 -15.88 9.01 1.25
CA VAL A 538 -15.84 7.72 1.93
C VAL A 538 -17.13 7.45 2.70
N ASN A 539 -17.64 6.22 2.58
CA ASN A 539 -18.76 5.73 3.36
C ASN A 539 -18.22 4.86 4.51
N ILE A 540 -18.48 5.25 5.75
CA ILE A 540 -18.10 4.49 6.95
C ILE A 540 -19.24 3.54 7.31
N ILE A 541 -18.92 2.25 7.39
CA ILE A 541 -19.90 1.17 7.45
C ILE A 541 -20.46 0.97 8.86
N GLY A 542 -19.59 1.04 9.87
CA GLY A 542 -19.96 0.76 11.25
C GLY A 542 -19.99 -0.75 11.59
N PRO A 543 -20.33 -1.10 12.84
CA PRO A 543 -20.18 -2.46 13.37
C PRO A 543 -21.29 -3.43 12.96
N ASP A 544 -22.41 -2.94 12.45
CA ASP A 544 -23.59 -3.78 12.18
C ASP A 544 -23.60 -4.35 10.76
N PRO A 545 -24.32 -5.47 10.53
CA PRO A 545 -24.46 -6.07 9.22
C PRO A 545 -25.14 -5.12 8.22
N GLN A 546 -24.54 -4.93 7.04
CA GLN A 546 -25.14 -4.09 6.00
C GLN A 546 -26.27 -4.79 5.22
N HIS A 547 -26.26 -6.13 5.22
CA HIS A 547 -27.27 -6.97 4.59
C HIS A 547 -27.17 -8.40 5.14
N ARG A 548 -28.18 -9.24 4.89
CA ARG A 548 -28.26 -10.62 5.43
C ARG A 548 -27.05 -11.52 5.14
N ARG A 549 -26.30 -11.27 4.05
CA ARG A 549 -25.12 -12.06 3.67
C ARG A 549 -23.79 -11.47 4.16
N ASP A 550 -23.83 -10.35 4.89
CA ASP A 550 -22.63 -9.70 5.38
C ASP A 550 -22.12 -10.53 6.55
N LYS A 551 -21.01 -11.26 6.34
CA LYS A 551 -20.30 -11.96 7.41
C LYS A 551 -19.13 -11.12 7.96
N PHE A 552 -18.71 -10.09 7.25
CA PHE A 552 -17.56 -9.25 7.58
C PHE A 552 -17.83 -8.29 8.74
N PHE A 553 -19.10 -8.07 9.13
CA PHE A 553 -19.43 -7.31 10.33
C PHE A 553 -18.77 -7.88 11.59
N MET A 554 -18.60 -9.20 11.69
CA MET A 554 -17.87 -9.82 12.82
C MET A 554 -16.41 -9.40 12.84
N LEU A 555 -15.79 -9.29 11.66
CA LEU A 555 -14.41 -8.84 11.51
C LEU A 555 -14.27 -7.35 11.88
N ARG A 556 -15.22 -6.51 11.43
CA ARG A 556 -15.29 -5.09 11.82
C ARG A 556 -15.42 -4.95 13.33
N ARG A 557 -16.36 -5.69 13.95
CA ARG A 557 -16.54 -5.72 15.42
C ARG A 557 -15.30 -6.21 16.14
N ALA A 558 -14.64 -7.25 15.64
CA ALA A 558 -13.42 -7.79 16.26
C ALA A 558 -12.29 -6.76 16.32
N ILE A 559 -12.07 -6.03 15.24
CA ILE A 559 -11.04 -4.98 15.19
C ILE A 559 -11.39 -3.83 16.13
N LEU A 560 -12.66 -3.39 16.12
CA LEU A 560 -13.15 -2.34 17.02
C LEU A 560 -12.99 -2.75 18.49
N LEU A 561 -13.44 -3.95 18.86
CA LEU A 561 -13.32 -4.49 20.23
C LEU A 561 -11.87 -4.58 20.68
N ARG A 562 -10.98 -5.11 19.83
CA ARG A 562 -9.56 -5.19 20.15
C ARG A 562 -9.00 -3.80 20.51
N SER A 563 -9.28 -2.80 19.66
CA SER A 563 -8.87 -1.42 19.87
C SER A 563 -9.50 -0.78 21.12
N MET A 564 -10.78 -1.08 21.41
CA MET A 564 -11.44 -0.60 22.63
C MET A 564 -10.81 -1.18 23.89
N PHE A 565 -10.59 -2.50 23.96
CA PHE A 565 -9.97 -3.13 25.12
C PHE A 565 -8.54 -2.64 25.34
N GLU A 566 -7.73 -2.52 24.29
CA GLU A 566 -6.36 -2.01 24.41
C GLU A 566 -6.31 -0.58 24.97
N ARG A 567 -7.32 0.26 24.67
CA ARG A 567 -7.39 1.64 25.17
C ARG A 567 -8.01 1.76 26.56
N LYS A 568 -9.10 1.03 26.82
CA LYS A 568 -9.95 1.24 28.02
C LYS A 568 -9.73 0.21 29.13
N ALA A 569 -9.25 -0.98 28.79
CA ALA A 569 -9.03 -2.06 29.76
C ALA A 569 -7.69 -2.80 29.52
N PRO A 570 -6.55 -2.07 29.47
CA PRO A 570 -5.24 -2.65 29.17
C PRO A 570 -4.78 -3.71 30.20
N HIS A 571 -5.31 -3.67 31.42
CA HIS A 571 -5.02 -4.62 32.49
C HIS A 571 -5.64 -6.02 32.26
N LEU A 572 -6.58 -6.16 31.34
CA LEU A 572 -7.15 -7.46 30.94
C LEU A 572 -6.23 -8.27 30.03
N PHE A 573 -5.15 -7.67 29.53
CA PHE A 573 -4.18 -8.36 28.69
C PHE A 573 -3.10 -9.05 29.54
N ASP A 574 -2.74 -10.26 29.16
CA ASP A 574 -1.59 -10.95 29.76
C ASP A 574 -0.25 -10.44 29.23
N THR A 575 0.84 -11.00 29.74
CA THR A 575 2.22 -10.67 29.32
C THR A 575 2.48 -10.93 27.84
N GLY A 576 1.70 -11.81 27.20
CA GLY A 576 1.74 -12.07 25.76
C GLY A 576 0.84 -11.15 24.94
N ARG A 577 0.20 -10.14 25.54
CA ARG A 577 -0.84 -9.30 24.91
C ARG A 577 -2.09 -10.08 24.45
N ARG A 578 -2.37 -11.21 25.09
CA ARG A 578 -3.66 -11.92 24.92
C ARG A 578 -4.72 -11.33 25.84
N LEU A 579 -5.88 -11.02 25.29
CA LEU A 579 -7.03 -10.58 26.06
C LEU A 579 -7.61 -11.75 26.87
N ARG A 580 -7.85 -11.53 28.17
CA ARG A 580 -8.56 -12.47 29.03
C ARG A 580 -10.04 -12.08 29.08
N ILE A 581 -10.87 -12.85 28.40
CA ILE A 581 -12.32 -12.66 28.30
C ILE A 581 -13.01 -14.02 28.32
N ASP A 582 -14.21 -14.10 28.92
CA ASP A 582 -15.07 -15.27 28.80
C ASP A 582 -15.55 -15.46 27.36
N GLU A 583 -15.57 -16.70 26.89
CA GLU A 583 -15.94 -17.00 25.49
C GLU A 583 -17.37 -16.55 25.18
N GLY A 584 -18.35 -16.83 26.05
CA GLY A 584 -19.71 -16.35 25.88
C GLY A 584 -19.80 -14.82 25.81
N VAL A 585 -19.06 -14.09 26.66
CA VAL A 585 -19.04 -12.62 26.61
C VAL A 585 -18.52 -12.13 25.26
N LEU A 586 -17.43 -12.74 24.76
CA LEU A 586 -16.91 -12.44 23.43
C LEU A 586 -17.93 -12.77 22.32
N ASN A 587 -18.65 -13.88 22.46
CA ASN A 587 -19.71 -14.30 21.53
C ASN A 587 -20.81 -13.25 21.45
N ALA A 588 -21.30 -12.79 22.60
CA ALA A 588 -22.34 -11.77 22.68
C ALA A 588 -21.89 -10.48 21.95
N PHE A 589 -20.66 -10.02 22.20
CA PHE A 589 -20.14 -8.84 21.51
C PHE A 589 -20.01 -9.03 19.98
N LEU A 590 -19.58 -10.20 19.51
CA LEU A 590 -19.39 -10.43 18.08
C LEU A 590 -20.70 -10.69 17.35
N MET A 591 -21.66 -11.38 17.96
CA MET A 591 -22.82 -11.98 17.28
C MET A 591 -24.17 -11.31 17.58
N ILE A 592 -24.26 -10.38 18.53
CA ILE A 592 -25.53 -9.66 18.79
C ILE A 592 -26.09 -9.04 17.49
N PRO A 593 -27.39 -9.12 17.18
CA PRO A 593 -27.89 -8.70 15.87
C PRO A 593 -27.58 -7.23 15.50
N GLU A 594 -27.63 -6.33 16.48
CA GLU A 594 -27.52 -4.88 16.24
C GLU A 594 -26.99 -4.14 17.48
N TYR A 595 -26.21 -3.08 17.24
CA TYR A 595 -25.85 -2.06 18.21
C TYR A 595 -26.62 -0.76 17.94
N ARG A 596 -27.54 -0.38 18.82
CA ARG A 596 -28.50 0.74 18.62
C ARG A 596 -27.84 2.08 18.26
N HIS A 597 -26.60 2.30 18.71
CA HIS A 597 -25.81 3.50 18.42
C HIS A 597 -24.40 3.16 17.87
N GLY A 598 -24.29 2.03 17.16
CA GLY A 598 -23.04 1.57 16.54
C GLY A 598 -21.87 1.47 17.53
N VAL A 599 -20.73 2.03 17.16
CA VAL A 599 -19.48 1.95 17.95
C VAL A 599 -19.65 2.53 19.37
N ARG A 600 -20.48 3.56 19.54
CA ARG A 600 -20.76 4.15 20.86
C ARG A 600 -21.46 3.17 21.80
N SER A 601 -22.31 2.30 21.26
CA SER A 601 -22.97 1.26 22.07
C SER A 601 -21.99 0.20 22.53
N MET A 602 -21.07 -0.21 21.66
CA MET A 602 -19.99 -1.13 22.05
C MET A 602 -19.11 -0.52 23.15
N GLU A 603 -18.70 0.74 23.00
CA GLU A 603 -17.90 1.45 24.01
C GLU A 603 -18.64 1.61 25.34
N ALA A 604 -19.93 1.95 25.31
CA ALA A 604 -20.73 2.12 26.52
C ALA A 604 -20.89 0.81 27.30
N ILE A 605 -21.07 -0.33 26.62
CA ILE A 605 -21.14 -1.64 27.30
C ILE A 605 -19.82 -1.93 28.05
N VAL A 606 -18.67 -1.63 27.43
CA VAL A 606 -17.37 -1.77 28.10
C VAL A 606 -17.24 -0.82 29.29
N ASP A 607 -17.65 0.44 29.15
CA ASP A 607 -17.56 1.46 30.22
C ASP A 607 -18.47 1.16 31.41
N MET A 608 -19.66 0.62 31.16
CA MET A 608 -20.61 0.22 32.20
C MET A 608 -20.20 -1.09 32.91
N SER A 609 -19.30 -1.86 32.33
CA SER A 609 -18.86 -3.15 32.88
C SER A 609 -17.92 -2.95 34.07
N ILE A 610 -18.02 -3.85 35.07
CA ILE A 610 -17.20 -3.79 36.29
C ILE A 610 -15.84 -4.45 36.00
N LEU A 611 -14.92 -3.67 35.42
CA LEU A 611 -13.64 -4.18 34.92
C LEU A 611 -12.41 -3.83 35.76
N GLN A 612 -12.46 -2.83 36.65
CA GLN A 612 -11.25 -2.25 37.27
C GLN A 612 -10.42 -3.25 38.10
N ASP A 613 -11.08 -4.10 38.89
CA ASP A 613 -10.41 -5.02 39.83
C ASP A 613 -10.34 -6.47 39.34
N VAL A 614 -10.70 -6.72 38.09
CA VAL A 614 -10.69 -8.08 37.51
C VAL A 614 -9.52 -8.24 36.53
N ARG A 615 -8.99 -9.47 36.45
CA ARG A 615 -7.93 -9.84 35.49
C ARG A 615 -8.47 -10.47 34.21
N LYS A 616 -9.78 -10.65 34.13
CA LYS A 616 -10.51 -11.28 33.03
C LYS A 616 -11.89 -10.61 32.94
N PHE A 617 -12.36 -10.35 31.73
CA PHE A 617 -13.74 -9.93 31.52
C PHE A 617 -14.66 -11.14 31.67
N GLU A 618 -15.19 -11.30 32.88
CA GLU A 618 -16.07 -12.41 33.25
C GLU A 618 -17.54 -12.06 33.04
N LYS A 619 -18.40 -13.07 32.95
CA LYS A 619 -19.87 -12.86 32.84
C LYS A 619 -20.42 -11.99 33.97
N ALA A 620 -19.88 -12.12 35.19
CA ALA A 620 -20.27 -11.35 36.36
C ALA A 620 -19.92 -9.85 36.27
N SER A 621 -19.02 -9.45 35.37
CA SER A 621 -18.67 -8.05 35.13
C SER A 621 -19.67 -7.33 34.21
N LEU A 622 -20.60 -8.04 33.56
CA LEU A 622 -21.55 -7.45 32.64
C LEU A 622 -22.60 -6.58 33.35
N PRO A 623 -23.03 -5.46 32.74
CA PRO A 623 -24.15 -4.67 33.24
C PRO A 623 -25.46 -5.48 33.28
N PRO A 624 -26.42 -5.13 34.15
CA PRO A 624 -27.78 -5.69 34.12
C PRO A 624 -28.46 -5.50 32.76
N ALA A 625 -29.35 -6.43 32.37
CA ALA A 625 -30.04 -6.39 31.08
C ALA A 625 -30.73 -5.05 30.78
N VAL A 626 -31.37 -4.43 31.78
CA VAL A 626 -32.04 -3.13 31.66
C VAL A 626 -31.09 -1.99 31.28
N GLN A 627 -29.81 -2.06 31.70
CA GLN A 627 -28.80 -1.08 31.28
C GLN A 627 -28.30 -1.38 29.86
N LEU A 628 -28.13 -2.67 29.53
CA LEU A 628 -27.78 -3.10 28.18
C LEU A 628 -28.84 -2.73 27.15
N ASP A 629 -30.12 -2.65 27.54
CA ASP A 629 -31.24 -2.23 26.68
C ASP A 629 -31.12 -0.79 26.16
N LEU A 630 -30.19 0.02 26.65
CA LEU A 630 -29.87 1.31 26.01
C LEU A 630 -29.07 1.14 24.71
N HIS A 631 -28.43 -0.02 24.52
CA HIS A 631 -27.38 -0.23 23.53
C HIS A 631 -27.59 -1.46 22.64
N VAL A 632 -28.22 -2.51 23.17
CA VAL A 632 -28.50 -3.80 22.49
C VAL A 632 -29.83 -4.38 22.99
N ASP A 633 -30.20 -5.60 22.59
CA ASP A 633 -31.20 -6.40 23.30
C ASP A 633 -30.51 -7.05 24.52
N GLY A 634 -30.81 -6.55 25.73
CA GLY A 634 -30.10 -6.94 26.94
C GLY A 634 -30.30 -8.39 27.34
N GLU A 635 -31.52 -8.92 27.18
CA GLU A 635 -31.85 -10.32 27.48
C GLU A 635 -31.16 -11.27 26.51
N LEU A 636 -31.15 -10.95 25.21
CA LEU A 636 -30.43 -11.73 24.21
C LEU A 636 -28.93 -11.69 24.44
N PHE A 637 -28.37 -10.52 24.77
CA PHE A 637 -26.94 -10.36 25.03
C PHE A 637 -26.50 -11.23 26.23
N HIS A 638 -27.26 -11.20 27.33
CA HIS A 638 -27.00 -12.08 28.49
C HIS A 638 -27.11 -13.56 28.12
N ARG A 639 -28.13 -13.96 27.36
CA ARG A 639 -28.28 -15.35 26.91
C ARG A 639 -27.08 -15.82 26.10
N MET A 640 -26.65 -15.04 25.11
CA MET A 640 -25.45 -15.31 24.30
C MET A 640 -24.17 -15.34 25.15
N ALA A 641 -24.12 -14.57 26.23
CA ALA A 641 -22.99 -14.58 27.16
C ALA A 641 -22.96 -15.83 28.05
N MET A 642 -24.11 -16.46 28.27
CA MET A 642 -24.25 -17.66 29.09
C MET A 642 -23.99 -18.95 28.32
N ASP A 643 -24.36 -18.99 27.05
CA ASP A 643 -24.02 -20.05 26.07
C ASP A 643 -22.51 -20.07 25.75
#